data_AF-A0A0D9WCL1-F1
#
_entry.id   AF-A0A0D9WCL1-F1
#
_cell.length_a   1.000
_cell.length_b   1.000
_cell.length_c   1.000
_cell.angle_alpha   90.00
_cell.angle_beta   90.00
_cell.angle_gamma   90.00
#
_symmetry.space_group_name_H-M   'P 1'
#
loop_
_entity.id
_entity.type
_entity.pdbx_description
1 polymer ?
#
loop_
_entity_poly.entity_id
_entity_poly.type
_entity_poly.pdbx_seq_one_letter_code
_entity_poly.pdbx_strand_id
1 'polypeptide(L)'
;MVIQKQPPISFAVRRRKPELVGPSTPTPRETKRLSDLDDHETLRVHVKFAFFYRAGGDDGDDAAAVIRRALGDALVPYYPLAGRLREIDGRKLVVDCTGEGILFVEADADVRMDELEEEEDDVMAPPFPEMEQLLFDVEASAAGVVDSPLMLVQVTRLLCGGFVLAVRLNHAMCDAIGFSQFLLAVANIARGLPGAAPPLPWRRELLDARIPPAPSFPHHEFDAVSPPPPQPQPCDVIVTRTFTFAPTDIAKIKNRLPATATAFEAVTAFLWRARTAALEIAGEETIRLVIIANLRGVAGLNLPGGYYGNACVSPTAITTAGKLLRHGGGALAVEMVKEAKKSVTAEYARSAADALVMRRRPLLAMGNLFVVSDHRHAGFHRLDFGWGSPVYGGVAETVFGLSFLVAVKDAVAAVVSLPAPAMERFASEMETFYSGKFIESYVDSLLFIKQNPMPNTDKRKHVLSYANPPVAKCYQFHAKTQKWEKPVRSNGPSFQSWWRTVVRCYVQLLGVNTGDKSSLAFVIREAKEIMSETRNIVLSKVHRSQNDESKSKEISLPEEHLNIVILCTAFVYKAMNGLGTLATIWATVVLLGGFSTLIKKQDFWYVTAIAFVQSIGYAVEMVKEAKKSVTTEYARSAADVLVMRRWPLLAMGNLFVVSDHRHAGF
;
A
#
# COMPACT_ATOMS: atom_id res chain seq x y z
N MET A 1 9.85 0.04 -3.51
CA MET A 1 8.87 1.07 -3.15
C MET A 1 9.63 2.31 -2.70
N VAL A 2 9.38 3.43 -3.37
CA VAL A 2 9.98 4.72 -3.08
C VAL A 2 8.94 5.56 -2.32
N ILE A 3 9.37 6.23 -1.24
CA ILE A 3 8.50 7.11 -0.44
C ILE A 3 8.99 8.54 -0.64
N GLN A 4 8.19 9.35 -1.31
CA GLN A 4 8.52 10.73 -1.59
C GLN A 4 7.89 11.66 -0.56
N LYS A 5 8.75 12.50 0.02
CA LYS A 5 8.38 13.64 0.86
C LYS A 5 8.51 14.91 0.03
N GLN A 6 7.91 16.00 0.50
CA GLN A 6 8.12 17.30 -0.13
C GLN A 6 9.62 17.66 -0.11
N PRO A 7 10.22 18.06 -1.24
CA PRO A 7 11.61 18.49 -1.27
C PRO A 7 11.77 19.80 -0.47
N PRO A 8 12.89 19.98 0.25
CA PRO A 8 13.11 21.12 1.15
C PRO A 8 13.53 22.41 0.41
N ILE A 9 13.18 22.54 -0.86
CA ILE A 9 13.53 23.71 -1.67
C ILE A 9 12.45 24.79 -1.51
N SER A 10 12.90 26.04 -1.44
CA SER A 10 12.02 27.20 -1.40
C SER A 10 12.49 28.20 -2.45
N PHE A 11 11.54 28.76 -3.19
CA PHE A 11 11.79 29.73 -4.26
C PHE A 11 10.65 30.74 -4.32
N ALA A 12 10.95 31.92 -4.86
CA ALA A 12 9.96 32.97 -5.04
C ALA A 12 9.27 32.84 -6.40
N VAL A 13 7.95 33.09 -6.43
CA VAL A 13 7.18 33.23 -7.67
C VAL A 13 6.69 34.67 -7.81
N ARG A 14 7.13 35.36 -8.87
CA ARG A 14 6.68 36.71 -9.23
C ARG A 14 5.53 36.61 -10.23
N ARG A 15 4.34 37.03 -9.82
CA ARG A 15 3.12 36.94 -10.63
C ARG A 15 2.80 38.26 -11.30
N ARG A 16 2.36 38.20 -12.55
CA ARG A 16 1.72 39.33 -13.23
C ARG A 16 0.27 39.47 -12.77
N LYS A 17 -0.35 40.59 -13.14
CA LYS A 17 -1.76 40.83 -12.83
C LYS A 17 -2.64 39.76 -13.51
N PRO A 18 -3.63 39.18 -12.81
CA PRO A 18 -4.58 38.26 -13.43
C PRO A 18 -5.43 38.92 -14.51
N GLU A 19 -5.67 38.17 -15.59
CA GLU A 19 -6.48 38.59 -16.73
C GLU A 19 -7.56 37.54 -17.04
N LEU A 20 -8.66 37.97 -17.65
CA LEU A 20 -9.66 37.06 -18.18
C LEU A 20 -9.34 36.71 -19.64
N VAL A 21 -9.29 35.42 -19.93
CA VAL A 21 -9.13 34.88 -21.29
C VAL A 21 -10.47 34.28 -21.71
N GLY A 22 -11.17 35.01 -22.57
CA GLY A 22 -12.42 34.57 -23.19
C GLY A 22 -12.20 33.74 -24.47
N PRO A 23 -13.28 33.18 -25.05
CA PRO A 23 -13.24 32.57 -26.37
C PRO A 23 -12.74 33.57 -27.43
N SER A 24 -11.90 33.12 -28.37
CA SER A 24 -11.29 33.99 -29.40
C SER A 24 -12.30 34.53 -30.41
N THR A 25 -13.47 33.89 -30.54
CA THR A 25 -14.60 34.34 -31.36
C THR A 25 -15.88 34.35 -30.52
N PRO A 26 -16.91 35.14 -30.89
CA PRO A 26 -18.20 35.12 -30.21
C PRO A 26 -18.79 33.70 -30.13
N THR A 27 -19.28 33.33 -28.95
CA THR A 27 -19.90 32.03 -28.65
C THR A 27 -21.36 32.22 -28.22
N PRO A 28 -22.19 31.17 -28.31
CA PRO A 28 -23.58 31.23 -27.86
C PRO A 28 -23.71 31.72 -26.41
N ARG A 29 -24.63 32.67 -26.21
CA ARG A 29 -25.05 33.14 -24.88
C ARG A 29 -26.32 32.38 -24.50
N GLU A 30 -26.16 31.36 -23.65
CA GLU A 30 -27.25 30.48 -23.25
C GLU A 30 -26.98 29.88 -21.87
N THR A 31 -28.04 29.31 -21.27
CA THR A 31 -27.91 28.55 -20.02
C THR A 31 -27.91 27.07 -20.32
N LYS A 32 -26.86 26.36 -19.90
CA LYS A 32 -26.75 24.91 -20.06
C LYS A 32 -26.93 24.18 -18.74
N ARG A 33 -27.85 23.23 -18.71
CA ARG A 33 -28.07 22.37 -17.54
C ARG A 33 -26.94 21.33 -17.44
N LEU A 34 -26.38 21.16 -16.23
CA LEU A 34 -25.47 20.05 -15.91
C LEU A 34 -26.25 18.75 -15.73
N SER A 35 -25.57 17.59 -15.80
CA SER A 35 -26.21 16.31 -15.47
C SER A 35 -26.47 16.20 -13.97
N ASP A 36 -27.28 15.25 -13.53
CA ASP A 36 -27.44 15.01 -12.10
C ASP A 36 -26.20 14.34 -11.47
N LEU A 37 -25.33 13.70 -12.26
CA LEU A 37 -24.02 13.20 -11.79
C LEU A 37 -22.94 14.30 -11.67
N ASP A 38 -23.03 15.37 -12.45
CA ASP A 38 -22.15 16.55 -12.33
C ASP A 38 -22.43 17.39 -11.08
N ASP A 39 -23.68 17.35 -10.62
CA ASP A 39 -24.26 18.29 -9.65
C ASP A 39 -24.23 17.77 -8.20
N HIS A 40 -23.40 16.77 -7.94
CA HIS A 40 -23.16 16.25 -6.60
C HIS A 40 -22.36 17.28 -5.78
N GLU A 41 -22.80 17.56 -4.54
CA GLU A 41 -22.16 18.50 -3.62
C GLU A 41 -20.64 18.30 -3.47
N THR A 42 -20.17 17.05 -3.44
CA THR A 42 -18.74 16.72 -3.33
C THR A 42 -17.90 17.22 -4.53
N LEU A 43 -18.53 17.47 -5.68
CA LEU A 43 -17.88 18.00 -6.89
C LEU A 43 -17.89 19.53 -6.95
N ARG A 44 -18.52 20.20 -5.98
CA ARG A 44 -18.59 21.68 -5.92
C ARG A 44 -17.32 22.27 -5.31
N VAL A 45 -16.19 21.91 -5.89
CA VAL A 45 -14.85 22.31 -5.47
C VAL A 45 -13.96 22.59 -6.69
N HIS A 46 -12.88 23.35 -6.48
CA HIS A 46 -11.82 23.49 -7.47
C HIS A 46 -10.72 22.45 -7.21
N VAL A 47 -10.53 21.53 -8.15
CA VAL A 47 -9.43 20.55 -8.10
C VAL A 47 -8.18 21.17 -8.70
N LYS A 48 -7.03 20.97 -8.04
CA LYS A 48 -5.73 21.48 -8.45
C LYS A 48 -4.97 20.46 -9.29
N PHE A 49 -4.45 20.90 -10.44
CA PHE A 49 -3.59 20.15 -11.33
C PHE A 49 -2.28 20.90 -11.56
N ALA A 50 -1.20 20.16 -11.80
CA ALA A 50 0.11 20.71 -12.15
C ALA A 50 0.74 19.89 -13.27
N PHE A 51 1.41 20.59 -14.19
CA PHE A 51 2.14 20.04 -15.31
C PHE A 51 3.51 20.71 -15.41
N PHE A 52 4.57 19.92 -15.34
CA PHE A 52 5.95 20.40 -15.35
C PHE A 52 6.63 20.05 -16.67
N TYR A 53 7.19 21.04 -17.34
CA TYR A 53 7.82 20.89 -18.65
C TYR A 53 9.29 21.31 -18.59
N ARG A 54 10.15 20.49 -19.19
CA ARG A 54 11.55 20.86 -19.45
C ARG A 54 11.59 21.95 -20.54
N ALA A 55 12.74 22.59 -20.66
CA ALA A 55 13.02 23.41 -21.83
C ALA A 55 13.05 22.55 -23.10
N GLY A 56 12.60 23.09 -24.23
CA GLY A 56 12.55 22.34 -25.49
C GLY A 56 11.57 22.84 -26.55
N GLY A 57 10.91 23.98 -26.35
CA GLY A 57 10.09 24.62 -27.38
C GLY A 57 10.93 25.24 -28.50
N ASP A 58 10.26 25.69 -29.56
CA ASP A 58 10.89 26.38 -30.68
C ASP A 58 11.61 27.67 -30.22
N ASP A 59 12.72 28.01 -30.87
CA ASP A 59 13.55 29.15 -30.49
C ASP A 59 12.75 30.47 -30.49
N GLY A 60 12.54 31.03 -29.29
CA GLY A 60 11.86 32.32 -29.09
C GLY A 60 10.39 32.25 -28.67
N ASP A 61 9.80 31.06 -28.60
CA ASP A 61 8.41 30.91 -28.15
C ASP A 61 8.26 31.11 -26.63
N ASP A 62 7.33 31.96 -26.24
CA ASP A 62 6.92 32.13 -24.85
C ASP A 62 5.74 31.20 -24.50
N ALA A 63 5.99 30.20 -23.65
CA ALA A 63 5.00 29.22 -23.23
C ALA A 63 3.69 29.87 -22.72
N ALA A 64 3.77 30.99 -21.98
CA ALA A 64 2.56 31.62 -21.47
C ALA A 64 1.75 32.28 -22.58
N ALA A 65 2.40 32.98 -23.52
CA ALA A 65 1.73 33.57 -24.67
C ALA A 65 1.10 32.51 -25.58
N VAL A 66 1.82 31.42 -25.86
CA VAL A 66 1.35 30.30 -26.70
C VAL A 66 0.13 29.64 -26.07
N ILE A 67 0.21 29.27 -24.78
CA ILE A 67 -0.88 28.61 -24.06
C ILE A 67 -2.08 29.55 -23.93
N ARG A 68 -1.87 30.84 -23.61
CA ARG A 68 -2.94 31.84 -23.52
C ARG A 68 -3.74 31.95 -24.82
N ARG A 69 -3.05 32.04 -25.97
CA ARG A 69 -3.69 32.09 -27.29
C ARG A 69 -4.49 30.80 -27.54
N ALA A 70 -3.86 29.65 -27.32
CA ALA A 70 -4.49 28.36 -27.56
C ALA A 70 -5.71 28.11 -26.66
N LEU A 71 -5.70 28.61 -25.42
CA LEU A 71 -6.85 28.58 -24.52
C LEU A 71 -8.02 29.37 -25.11
N GLY A 72 -7.79 30.59 -25.62
CA GLY A 72 -8.84 31.39 -26.25
C GLY A 72 -9.52 30.66 -27.40
N ASP A 73 -8.74 30.00 -28.25
CA ASP A 73 -9.27 29.21 -29.38
C ASP A 73 -9.98 27.93 -28.92
N ALA A 74 -9.43 27.23 -27.92
CA ALA A 74 -10.07 26.04 -27.35
C ALA A 74 -11.39 26.37 -26.64
N LEU A 75 -11.51 27.57 -26.06
CA LEU A 75 -12.75 28.01 -25.42
C LEU A 75 -13.87 28.30 -26.43
N VAL A 76 -13.63 28.29 -27.74
CA VAL A 76 -14.72 28.39 -28.73
C VAL A 76 -15.57 27.12 -28.76
N PRO A 77 -15.03 25.91 -29.02
CA PRO A 77 -15.79 24.66 -28.92
C PRO A 77 -16.12 24.27 -27.48
N TYR A 78 -15.29 24.67 -26.49
CA TYR A 78 -15.52 24.43 -25.06
C TYR A 78 -16.14 25.65 -24.34
N TYR A 79 -16.94 26.46 -25.03
CA TYR A 79 -17.47 27.73 -24.49
C TYR A 79 -18.19 27.66 -23.14
N PRO A 80 -18.82 26.56 -22.70
CA PRO A 80 -19.36 26.50 -21.35
C PRO A 80 -18.29 26.69 -20.28
N LEU A 81 -17.02 26.32 -20.52
CA LEU A 81 -15.92 26.55 -19.58
C LEU A 81 -15.57 28.03 -19.40
N ALA A 82 -15.98 28.90 -20.33
CA ALA A 82 -15.81 30.34 -20.22
C ALA A 82 -16.93 31.04 -19.42
N GLY A 83 -17.98 30.31 -19.03
CA GLY A 83 -19.14 30.82 -18.32
C GLY A 83 -18.99 30.89 -16.80
N ARG A 84 -20.13 30.91 -16.10
CA ARG A 84 -20.24 30.86 -14.64
C ARG A 84 -21.27 29.83 -14.22
N LEU A 85 -21.02 29.12 -13.11
CA LEU A 85 -22.06 28.29 -12.51
C LEU A 85 -23.12 29.17 -11.84
N ARG A 86 -24.38 28.79 -12.00
CA ARG A 86 -25.54 29.34 -11.29
C ARG A 86 -26.29 28.20 -10.63
N GLU A 87 -26.87 28.47 -9.47
CA GLU A 87 -27.79 27.55 -8.81
C GLU A 87 -29.23 27.98 -9.11
N ILE A 88 -30.05 27.03 -9.55
CA ILE A 88 -31.50 27.20 -9.76
C ILE A 88 -32.29 26.32 -8.77
N ASP A 89 -33.61 26.32 -8.87
CA ASP A 89 -34.52 25.59 -8.00
C ASP A 89 -34.06 24.14 -7.69
N GLY A 90 -34.23 23.75 -6.43
CA GLY A 90 -33.82 22.43 -5.96
C GLY A 90 -32.31 22.25 -5.80
N ARG A 91 -31.54 23.34 -5.78
CA ARG A 91 -30.07 23.36 -5.77
C ARG A 91 -29.44 22.84 -7.06
N LYS A 92 -30.15 22.87 -8.20
CA LYS A 92 -29.61 22.37 -9.47
C LYS A 92 -28.57 23.33 -10.01
N LEU A 93 -27.40 22.82 -10.41
CA LEU A 93 -26.40 23.64 -11.10
C LEU A 93 -26.66 23.73 -12.61
N VAL A 94 -26.50 24.94 -13.12
CA VAL A 94 -26.48 25.27 -14.55
C VAL A 94 -25.26 26.14 -14.85
N VAL A 95 -24.83 26.14 -16.10
CA VAL A 95 -23.78 27.01 -16.61
C VAL A 95 -24.44 28.15 -17.36
N ASP A 96 -24.30 29.37 -16.86
CA ASP A 96 -24.58 30.57 -17.64
C ASP A 96 -23.38 30.83 -18.56
N CYS A 97 -23.55 30.62 -19.86
CA CYS A 97 -22.49 30.76 -20.86
C CYS A 97 -22.27 32.25 -21.20
N THR A 98 -21.92 33.04 -20.19
CA THR A 98 -21.34 34.37 -20.36
C THR A 98 -19.96 34.14 -20.94
N GLY A 99 -19.60 34.46 -22.17
CA GLY A 99 -18.22 34.24 -22.66
C GLY A 99 -17.17 35.18 -22.02
N GLU A 100 -17.26 35.46 -20.72
CA GLU A 100 -16.34 36.29 -19.93
C GLU A 100 -14.96 35.64 -19.81
N GLY A 101 -14.89 34.32 -19.85
CA GLY A 101 -13.63 33.59 -19.89
C GLY A 101 -13.17 33.03 -18.56
N ILE A 102 -11.97 32.46 -18.61
CA ILE A 102 -11.25 31.86 -17.50
C ILE A 102 -10.20 32.83 -16.97
N LEU A 103 -9.77 32.66 -15.72
CA LEU A 103 -8.69 33.49 -15.20
C LEU A 103 -7.33 32.93 -15.65
N PHE A 104 -6.45 33.80 -16.13
CA PHE A 104 -5.11 33.46 -16.58
C PHE A 104 -4.08 34.35 -15.90
N VAL A 105 -2.97 33.76 -15.45
CA VAL A 105 -1.85 34.44 -14.83
C VAL A 105 -0.55 33.96 -15.43
N GLU A 106 0.30 34.92 -15.78
CA GLU A 106 1.71 34.67 -16.08
C GLU A 106 2.54 34.88 -14.82
N ALA A 107 3.54 34.04 -14.63
CA ALA A 107 4.48 34.17 -13.53
C ALA A 107 5.88 33.74 -13.94
N ASP A 108 6.87 34.13 -13.13
CA ASP A 108 8.26 33.73 -13.25
C ASP A 108 8.73 33.22 -11.88
N ALA A 109 9.43 32.08 -11.85
CA ALA A 109 9.94 31.47 -10.63
C ALA A 109 11.47 31.41 -10.62
N ASP A 110 12.07 31.70 -9.47
CA ASP A 110 13.53 31.62 -9.25
C ASP A 110 13.97 30.19 -8.97
N VAL A 111 13.60 29.26 -9.85
CA VAL A 111 13.97 27.85 -9.77
C VAL A 111 14.12 27.28 -11.17
N ARG A 112 14.99 26.29 -11.31
CA ARG A 112 15.18 25.51 -12.54
C ARG A 112 14.48 24.16 -12.45
N MET A 113 14.27 23.51 -13.59
CA MET A 113 13.59 22.22 -13.63
C MET A 113 14.43 21.09 -13.01
N ASP A 114 15.75 21.12 -13.17
CA ASP A 114 16.69 20.17 -12.54
C ASP A 114 16.63 20.25 -11.00
N GLU A 115 16.52 21.46 -10.44
CA GLU A 115 16.32 21.66 -9.00
C GLU A 115 14.97 21.13 -8.48
N LEU A 116 13.94 21.07 -9.35
CA LEU A 116 12.63 20.49 -9.02
C LEU A 116 12.60 18.95 -9.15
N GLU A 117 13.59 18.36 -9.82
CA GLU A 117 13.69 16.92 -10.10
C GLU A 117 14.53 16.13 -9.08
N GLU A 118 15.32 16.79 -8.21
CA GLU A 118 16.15 16.15 -7.15
C GLU A 118 15.30 15.57 -5.98
N GLU A 119 15.52 14.38 -5.38
CA GLU A 119 16.67 13.46 -5.27
C GLU A 119 16.27 11.95 -5.32
N GLU A 120 17.30 11.11 -5.54
CA GLU A 120 17.45 9.64 -5.44
C GLU A 120 16.75 8.72 -6.46
N ASP A 121 15.62 9.07 -7.10
CA ASP A 121 14.88 8.09 -7.94
C ASP A 121 14.33 8.60 -9.29
N ASP A 122 14.67 9.81 -9.76
CA ASP A 122 14.19 10.42 -11.03
C ASP A 122 12.63 10.42 -11.19
N VAL A 123 11.89 10.50 -10.10
CA VAL A 123 10.42 10.39 -10.10
C VAL A 123 9.85 11.70 -9.58
N MET A 124 9.13 12.45 -10.41
CA MET A 124 8.44 13.66 -9.95
C MET A 124 6.98 13.34 -9.64
N ALA A 125 6.54 13.58 -8.40
CA ALA A 125 5.14 13.40 -7.97
C ALA A 125 4.81 14.31 -6.76
N PRO A 126 3.52 14.53 -6.45
CA PRO A 126 3.13 15.34 -5.30
C PRO A 126 3.65 14.79 -3.97
N PRO A 127 3.82 15.61 -2.92
CA PRO A 127 3.65 17.06 -2.90
C PRO A 127 4.81 17.79 -3.59
N PHE A 128 4.51 18.83 -4.35
CA PHE A 128 5.53 19.68 -4.98
C PHE A 128 5.89 20.86 -4.07
N PRO A 129 7.14 21.37 -4.14
CA PRO A 129 7.55 22.53 -3.37
C PRO A 129 6.80 23.78 -3.84
N GLU A 130 6.49 24.66 -2.89
CA GLU A 130 5.88 25.97 -3.16
C GLU A 130 4.61 25.92 -4.03
N MET A 131 3.78 24.87 -3.91
CA MET A 131 2.55 24.76 -4.71
C MET A 131 1.58 25.93 -4.48
N GLU A 132 1.54 26.50 -3.29
CA GLU A 132 0.75 27.71 -3.00
C GLU A 132 1.25 28.92 -3.79
N GLN A 133 2.55 28.95 -4.12
CA GLN A 133 3.15 29.95 -4.99
C GLN A 133 2.90 29.65 -6.48
N LEU A 134 3.09 28.40 -6.89
CA LEU A 134 2.88 27.93 -8.26
C LEU A 134 1.39 27.90 -8.68
N LEU A 135 0.48 27.88 -7.72
CA LEU A 135 -0.96 27.89 -7.95
C LEU A 135 -1.68 28.76 -6.90
N PHE A 136 -1.68 30.06 -7.16
CA PHE A 136 -2.20 31.06 -6.23
C PHE A 136 -3.70 30.91 -5.91
N ASP A 137 -4.06 31.33 -4.70
CA ASP A 137 -5.44 31.53 -4.29
C ASP A 137 -5.99 32.83 -4.85
N VAL A 138 -7.22 32.78 -5.37
CA VAL A 138 -7.99 33.96 -5.75
C VAL A 138 -9.13 34.11 -4.76
N GLU A 139 -9.45 35.34 -4.35
CA GLU A 139 -10.61 35.63 -3.50
C GLU A 139 -11.92 35.03 -4.07
N ALA A 140 -12.04 34.97 -5.40
CA ALA A 140 -13.15 34.29 -6.09
C ALA A 140 -13.23 32.78 -5.80
N SER A 141 -12.12 32.11 -5.47
CA SER A 141 -12.10 30.71 -5.02
C SER A 141 -12.61 30.55 -3.58
N ALA A 142 -12.51 31.59 -2.74
CA ALA A 142 -13.03 31.58 -1.37
C ALA A 142 -14.55 31.83 -1.30
N ALA A 143 -15.13 32.44 -2.34
CA ALA A 143 -16.57 32.72 -2.45
C ALA A 143 -17.43 31.49 -2.83
N GLY A 144 -16.80 30.32 -3.02
CA GLY A 144 -17.45 29.10 -3.49
C GLY A 144 -17.39 28.94 -5.01
N VAL A 145 -18.15 27.97 -5.54
CA VAL A 145 -18.08 27.62 -6.97
C VAL A 145 -19.05 28.40 -7.87
N VAL A 146 -20.11 28.98 -7.28
CA VAL A 146 -21.14 29.75 -8.01
C VAL A 146 -20.62 31.16 -8.30
N ASP A 147 -20.93 31.67 -9.50
CA ASP A 147 -20.48 33.00 -9.98
C ASP A 147 -18.96 33.21 -10.06
N SER A 148 -18.18 32.15 -9.84
CA SER A 148 -16.72 32.15 -9.95
C SER A 148 -16.27 31.68 -11.35
N PRO A 149 -15.09 32.11 -11.84
CA PRO A 149 -14.46 31.49 -13.01
C PRO A 149 -14.34 29.97 -12.83
N LEU A 150 -14.74 29.23 -13.85
CA LEU A 150 -14.75 27.76 -13.82
C LEU A 150 -13.36 27.14 -13.88
N MET A 151 -12.38 27.96 -14.28
CA MET A 151 -11.00 27.56 -14.38
C MET A 151 -10.07 28.74 -14.13
N LEU A 152 -8.99 28.49 -13.40
CA LEU A 152 -7.88 29.41 -13.22
C LEU A 152 -6.62 28.72 -13.70
N VAL A 153 -5.83 29.41 -14.52
CA VAL A 153 -4.61 28.90 -15.13
C VAL A 153 -3.46 29.81 -14.76
N GLN A 154 -2.38 29.25 -14.23
CA GLN A 154 -1.11 29.95 -14.04
C GLN A 154 -0.04 29.25 -14.89
N VAL A 155 0.66 30.02 -15.72
CA VAL A 155 1.86 29.57 -16.44
C VAL A 155 3.06 30.25 -15.81
N THR A 156 3.91 29.45 -15.16
CA THR A 156 5.09 29.92 -14.44
C THR A 156 6.36 29.53 -15.19
N ARG A 157 7.12 30.51 -15.68
CA ARG A 157 8.39 30.28 -16.38
C ARG A 157 9.51 29.99 -15.38
N LEU A 158 10.36 29.04 -15.73
CA LEU A 158 11.51 28.63 -14.92
C LEU A 158 12.81 29.23 -15.48
N LEU A 159 13.83 29.37 -14.65
CA LEU A 159 15.14 29.93 -15.02
C LEU A 159 15.84 29.16 -16.16
N CYS A 160 15.51 27.88 -16.33
CA CYS A 160 16.10 27.01 -17.36
C CYS A 160 15.37 27.08 -18.72
N GLY A 161 14.29 27.87 -18.85
CA GLY A 161 13.44 27.89 -20.05
C GLY A 161 12.34 26.80 -20.07
N GLY A 162 12.25 25.99 -19.02
CA GLY A 162 11.08 25.16 -18.75
C GLY A 162 9.93 25.98 -18.16
N PHE A 163 8.78 25.33 -17.91
CA PHE A 163 7.63 26.01 -17.29
C PHE A 163 6.75 25.04 -16.49
N VAL A 164 5.96 25.61 -15.58
CA VAL A 164 4.89 24.92 -14.86
C VAL A 164 3.55 25.49 -15.30
N LEU A 165 2.67 24.62 -15.81
CA LEU A 165 1.26 24.92 -16.02
C LEU A 165 0.48 24.39 -14.81
N ALA A 166 -0.06 25.28 -14.01
CA ALA A 166 -0.89 24.93 -12.86
C ALA A 166 -2.34 25.38 -13.09
N VAL A 167 -3.29 24.50 -12.79
CA VAL A 167 -4.71 24.72 -13.11
C VAL A 167 -5.58 24.41 -11.90
N ARG A 168 -6.52 25.31 -11.61
CA ARG A 168 -7.69 25.02 -10.77
C ARG A 168 -8.89 24.82 -11.66
N LEU A 169 -9.54 23.69 -11.55
CA LEU A 169 -10.71 23.33 -12.34
C LEU A 169 -11.90 23.12 -11.43
N ASN A 170 -13.02 23.77 -11.74
CA ASN A 170 -14.30 23.47 -11.10
C ASN A 170 -14.75 22.05 -11.48
N HIS A 171 -14.78 21.12 -10.52
CA HIS A 171 -14.98 19.70 -10.79
C HIS A 171 -16.39 19.39 -11.31
N ALA A 172 -17.41 20.21 -11.02
CA ALA A 172 -18.75 20.04 -11.57
C ALA A 172 -18.79 20.15 -13.11
N MET A 173 -17.77 20.78 -13.72
CA MET A 173 -17.71 20.91 -15.18
C MET A 173 -17.20 19.64 -15.87
N CYS A 174 -16.18 18.99 -15.34
CA CYS A 174 -15.59 17.81 -15.94
C CYS A 174 -14.81 16.95 -14.94
N ASP A 175 -14.77 15.65 -15.22
CA ASP A 175 -13.85 14.73 -14.56
C ASP A 175 -12.45 14.78 -15.18
N ALA A 176 -11.50 14.02 -14.62
CA ALA A 176 -10.11 14.01 -15.08
C ALA A 176 -9.96 13.68 -16.57
N ILE A 177 -10.81 12.81 -17.13
CA ILE A 177 -10.77 12.44 -18.55
C ILE A 177 -11.28 13.59 -19.41
N GLY A 178 -12.41 14.20 -19.03
CA GLY A 178 -12.96 15.37 -19.72
C GLY A 178 -12.00 16.56 -19.69
N PHE A 179 -11.34 16.79 -18.57
CA PHE A 179 -10.31 17.82 -18.44
C PHE A 179 -9.08 17.53 -19.31
N SER A 180 -8.60 16.29 -19.33
CA SER A 180 -7.48 15.91 -20.20
C SER A 180 -7.83 16.08 -21.68
N GLN A 181 -9.09 15.86 -22.10
CA GLN A 181 -9.52 16.13 -23.47
C GLN A 181 -9.45 17.61 -23.80
N PHE A 182 -9.91 18.48 -22.89
CA PHE A 182 -9.81 19.93 -23.06
C PHE A 182 -8.34 20.37 -23.20
N LEU A 183 -7.46 19.96 -22.29
CA LEU A 183 -6.05 20.33 -22.38
C LEU A 183 -5.37 19.74 -23.62
N LEU A 184 -5.78 18.56 -24.09
CA LEU A 184 -5.27 17.99 -25.34
C LEU A 184 -5.67 18.86 -26.54
N ALA A 185 -6.89 19.40 -26.55
CA ALA A 185 -7.32 20.35 -27.58
C ALA A 185 -6.47 21.63 -27.54
N VAL A 186 -6.24 22.20 -26.34
CA VAL A 186 -5.35 23.37 -26.16
C VAL A 186 -3.94 23.05 -26.67
N ALA A 187 -3.38 21.90 -26.30
CA ALA A 187 -2.05 21.45 -26.71
C ALA A 187 -1.93 21.26 -28.24
N ASN A 188 -2.96 20.71 -28.88
CA ASN A 188 -3.00 20.55 -30.33
C ASN A 188 -3.12 21.90 -31.06
N ILE A 189 -3.91 22.84 -30.52
CA ILE A 189 -4.02 24.20 -31.06
C ILE A 189 -2.70 24.97 -30.90
N ALA A 190 -2.05 24.86 -29.73
CA ALA A 190 -0.76 25.47 -29.45
C ALA A 190 0.29 25.09 -30.51
N ARG A 191 0.30 23.82 -30.92
CA ARG A 191 1.17 23.26 -31.96
C ARG A 191 0.69 23.48 -33.40
N GLY A 192 -0.45 24.15 -33.60
CA GLY A 192 -1.00 24.41 -34.94
C GLY A 192 -1.50 23.17 -35.68
N LEU A 193 -1.91 22.11 -34.97
CA LEU A 193 -2.36 20.87 -35.60
C LEU A 193 -3.74 21.02 -36.27
N PRO A 194 -3.96 20.46 -37.47
CA PRO A 194 -5.26 20.48 -38.13
C PRO A 194 -6.34 19.74 -37.31
N GLY A 195 -7.56 20.27 -37.27
CA GLY A 195 -8.69 19.61 -36.61
C GLY A 195 -8.56 19.51 -35.07
N ALA A 196 -7.73 20.35 -34.46
CA ALA A 196 -7.42 20.33 -33.02
C ALA A 196 -8.63 20.55 -32.08
N ALA A 197 -9.77 20.97 -32.64
CA ALA A 197 -11.03 21.25 -31.94
C ALA A 197 -12.20 20.50 -32.60
N PRO A 198 -12.39 19.19 -32.36
CA PRO A 198 -13.53 18.47 -32.90
C PRO A 198 -14.85 19.00 -32.30
N PRO A 199 -16.00 18.85 -32.98
CA PRO A 199 -17.30 19.19 -32.42
C PRO A 199 -17.57 18.35 -31.16
N LEU A 200 -18.01 19.01 -30.09
CA LEU A 200 -18.15 18.39 -28.77
C LEU A 200 -19.62 18.23 -28.38
N PRO A 201 -20.07 17.01 -28.07
CA PRO A 201 -21.42 16.80 -27.58
C PRO A 201 -21.54 17.27 -26.12
N TRP A 202 -22.39 18.25 -25.84
CA TRP A 202 -22.75 18.63 -24.46
C TRP A 202 -23.43 17.47 -23.72
N ARG A 203 -24.54 16.96 -24.30
CA ARG A 203 -25.28 15.73 -23.98
C ARG A 203 -25.38 15.34 -22.49
N ARG A 204 -25.44 16.32 -21.57
CA ARG A 204 -25.46 16.09 -20.12
C ARG A 204 -26.72 15.34 -19.66
N GLU A 205 -27.81 15.47 -20.41
CA GLU A 205 -29.08 14.78 -20.15
C GLU A 205 -28.97 13.24 -20.18
N LEU A 206 -27.90 12.67 -20.76
CA LEU A 206 -27.66 11.22 -20.75
C LEU A 206 -27.39 10.64 -19.36
N LEU A 207 -27.00 11.50 -18.41
CA LEU A 207 -26.67 11.13 -17.02
C LEU A 207 -27.58 11.86 -16.02
N ASP A 208 -28.76 12.29 -16.46
CA ASP A 208 -29.81 12.80 -15.58
C ASP A 208 -30.56 11.66 -14.86
N ALA A 209 -31.16 12.02 -13.73
CA ALA A 209 -32.08 11.16 -13.02
C ALA A 209 -33.34 10.88 -13.85
N ARG A 210 -33.97 9.74 -13.60
CA ARG A 210 -35.27 9.38 -14.14
C ARG A 210 -36.37 10.25 -13.57
N ILE A 211 -37.51 10.28 -14.25
CA ILE A 211 -38.71 10.99 -13.83
C ILE A 211 -39.87 9.99 -13.74
N PRO A 212 -40.35 9.65 -12.52
CA PRO A 212 -39.80 10.03 -11.21
C PRO A 212 -38.48 9.29 -10.90
N PRO A 213 -37.63 9.86 -10.01
CA PRO A 213 -36.45 9.15 -9.51
C PRO A 213 -36.82 7.85 -8.79
N ALA A 214 -36.12 6.76 -9.09
CA ALA A 214 -36.39 5.43 -8.54
C ALA A 214 -35.07 4.64 -8.32
N PRO A 215 -34.27 4.98 -7.30
CA PRO A 215 -33.00 4.29 -7.04
C PRO A 215 -33.25 2.81 -6.73
N SER A 216 -32.53 1.94 -7.45
CA SER A 216 -32.63 0.48 -7.35
C SER A 216 -31.49 -0.15 -6.55
N PHE A 217 -30.52 0.66 -6.10
CA PHE A 217 -29.38 0.24 -5.28
C PHE A 217 -29.32 1.07 -3.98
N PRO A 218 -28.68 0.55 -2.91
CA PRO A 218 -28.62 1.24 -1.62
C PRO A 218 -27.84 2.56 -1.64
N HIS A 219 -26.89 2.73 -2.58
CA HIS A 219 -25.99 3.89 -2.69
C HIS A 219 -25.37 4.30 -1.35
N HIS A 220 -24.56 3.37 -0.81
CA HIS A 220 -23.86 3.47 0.46
C HIS A 220 -22.90 4.67 0.56
N GLU A 221 -22.45 5.16 -0.59
CA GLU A 221 -21.69 6.41 -0.73
C GLU A 221 -22.45 7.61 -0.16
N PHE A 222 -23.79 7.57 -0.11
CA PHE A 222 -24.66 8.66 0.35
C PHE A 222 -25.42 8.30 1.63
N ASP A 223 -24.97 7.28 2.38
CA ASP A 223 -25.59 6.91 3.65
C ASP A 223 -25.51 8.09 4.65
N ALA A 224 -26.60 8.32 5.38
CA ALA A 224 -26.60 9.26 6.49
C ALA A 224 -25.72 8.70 7.61
N VAL A 225 -24.49 9.20 7.69
CA VAL A 225 -23.56 8.88 8.77
C VAL A 225 -23.52 10.02 9.76
N SER A 226 -23.39 9.70 11.05
CA SER A 226 -23.06 10.71 12.05
C SER A 226 -21.81 11.45 11.58
N PRO A 227 -21.76 12.79 11.69
CA PRO A 227 -20.55 13.52 11.40
C PRO A 227 -19.42 12.87 12.20
N PRO A 228 -18.23 12.67 11.61
CA PRO A 228 -17.11 12.15 12.36
C PRO A 228 -16.93 13.03 13.62
N PRO A 229 -16.46 12.46 14.75
CA PRO A 229 -16.02 13.29 15.86
C PRO A 229 -15.09 14.38 15.30
N PRO A 230 -15.07 15.59 15.92
CA PRO A 230 -14.27 16.70 15.43
C PRO A 230 -12.87 16.20 15.08
N GLN A 231 -12.36 16.77 13.98
CA GLN A 231 -11.10 16.46 13.33
C GLN A 231 -9.96 16.13 14.31
N PRO A 232 -8.88 15.45 13.84
CA PRO A 232 -7.63 15.33 14.58
C PRO A 232 -7.38 16.61 15.38
N GLN A 233 -6.98 16.49 16.66
CA GLN A 233 -6.86 17.65 17.54
C GLN A 233 -6.10 18.77 16.80
N PRO A 234 -6.32 20.07 17.10
CA PRO A 234 -5.69 21.21 16.38
C PRO A 234 -4.16 21.12 16.18
N CYS A 235 -3.50 20.17 16.84
CA CYS A 235 -2.09 19.83 16.82
C CYS A 235 -1.66 18.81 15.72
N ASP A 236 -2.58 18.12 15.04
CA ASP A 236 -2.25 17.05 14.09
C ASP A 236 -2.07 17.61 12.68
N VAL A 237 -0.86 18.06 12.37
CA VAL A 237 -0.45 18.46 11.02
C VAL A 237 -0.73 17.31 10.04
N ILE A 238 -1.63 17.54 9.08
CA ILE A 238 -1.84 16.62 7.96
C ILE A 238 -0.64 16.73 7.03
N VAL A 239 -0.04 15.58 6.71
CA VAL A 239 1.11 15.49 5.81
C VAL A 239 0.76 14.65 4.60
N THR A 240 1.27 15.05 3.44
CA THR A 240 1.10 14.34 2.18
C THR A 240 2.41 13.63 1.82
N ARG A 241 2.33 12.36 1.43
CA ARG A 241 3.46 11.60 0.86
C ARG A 241 3.00 10.82 -0.36
N THR A 242 3.92 10.58 -1.28
CA THR A 242 3.68 9.70 -2.42
C THR A 242 4.41 8.37 -2.23
N PHE A 243 3.69 7.28 -2.48
CA PHE A 243 4.18 5.91 -2.38
C PHE A 243 4.21 5.28 -3.77
N THR A 244 5.41 5.05 -4.31
CA THR A 244 5.60 4.54 -5.68
C THR A 244 5.84 3.03 -5.67
N PHE A 245 4.97 2.31 -6.37
CA PHE A 245 5.00 0.86 -6.56
C PHE A 245 5.51 0.53 -7.96
N ALA A 246 6.71 -0.03 -8.03
CA ALA A 246 7.23 -0.61 -9.26
C ALA A 246 6.41 -1.85 -9.65
N PRO A 247 6.47 -2.30 -10.92
CA PRO A 247 5.80 -3.54 -11.34
C PRO A 247 6.15 -4.76 -10.47
N THR A 248 7.40 -4.86 -10.00
CA THR A 248 7.86 -5.89 -9.06
C THR A 248 7.16 -5.81 -7.70
N ASP A 249 6.84 -4.61 -7.24
CA ASP A 249 6.20 -4.38 -5.95
C ASP A 249 4.74 -4.81 -6.03
N ILE A 250 4.07 -4.47 -7.13
CA ILE A 250 2.71 -4.91 -7.42
C ILE A 250 2.66 -6.45 -7.53
N ALA A 251 3.64 -7.08 -8.18
CA ALA A 251 3.73 -8.54 -8.25
C ALA A 251 3.88 -9.17 -6.85
N LYS A 252 4.71 -8.59 -5.97
CA LYS A 252 4.83 -9.03 -4.57
C LYS A 252 3.51 -8.87 -3.80
N ILE A 253 2.76 -7.78 -4.02
CA ILE A 253 1.44 -7.59 -3.42
C ILE A 253 0.49 -8.71 -3.86
N LYS A 254 0.44 -8.98 -5.17
CA LYS A 254 -0.42 -10.02 -5.76
C LYS A 254 -0.08 -11.42 -5.26
N ASN A 255 1.20 -11.76 -5.10
CA ASN A 255 1.64 -13.09 -4.64
C ASN A 255 1.18 -13.43 -3.21
N ARG A 256 0.78 -12.44 -2.42
CA ARG A 256 0.24 -12.65 -1.06
C ARG A 256 -1.28 -12.75 -1.02
N LEU A 257 -1.94 -12.66 -2.18
CA LEU A 257 -3.39 -12.70 -2.31
C LEU A 257 -3.81 -14.04 -2.94
N PRO A 258 -4.89 -14.68 -2.44
CA PRO A 258 -5.30 -16.01 -2.88
C PRO A 258 -5.97 -16.04 -4.26
N ALA A 259 -6.18 -14.89 -4.91
CA ALA A 259 -6.89 -14.76 -6.17
C ALA A 259 -6.13 -13.87 -7.16
N THR A 260 -6.39 -14.07 -8.45
CA THR A 260 -5.92 -13.16 -9.50
C THR A 260 -6.55 -11.78 -9.30
N ALA A 261 -5.72 -10.78 -9.03
CA ALA A 261 -6.13 -9.39 -8.87
C ALA A 261 -5.47 -8.52 -9.96
N THR A 262 -6.21 -7.53 -10.46
CA THR A 262 -5.63 -6.44 -11.25
C THR A 262 -4.66 -5.62 -10.38
N ALA A 263 -3.77 -4.85 -11.01
CA ALA A 263 -2.87 -3.96 -10.27
C ALA A 263 -3.67 -2.96 -9.41
N PHE A 264 -4.74 -2.39 -9.98
CA PHE A 264 -5.66 -1.52 -9.25
C PHE A 264 -6.27 -2.20 -8.03
N GLU A 265 -6.86 -3.39 -8.19
CA GLU A 265 -7.48 -4.12 -7.06
C GLU A 265 -6.50 -4.42 -5.94
N ALA A 266 -5.30 -4.88 -6.29
CA ALA A 266 -4.27 -5.23 -5.33
C ALA A 266 -3.77 -4.00 -4.56
N VAL A 267 -3.44 -2.91 -5.26
CA VAL A 267 -2.93 -1.67 -4.66
C VAL A 267 -4.03 -1.00 -3.82
N THR A 268 -5.24 -0.87 -4.33
CA THR A 268 -6.37 -0.26 -3.60
C THR A 268 -6.70 -1.03 -2.31
N ALA A 269 -6.78 -2.36 -2.38
CA ALA A 269 -7.03 -3.20 -1.21
C ALA A 269 -5.90 -3.07 -0.17
N PHE A 270 -4.66 -3.02 -0.64
CA PHE A 270 -3.49 -2.84 0.22
C PHE A 270 -3.47 -1.47 0.90
N LEU A 271 -3.70 -0.39 0.16
CA LEU A 271 -3.81 0.97 0.68
C LEU A 271 -4.93 1.09 1.71
N TRP A 272 -6.10 0.49 1.43
CA TRP A 272 -7.23 0.53 2.36
C TRP A 272 -6.89 -0.12 3.69
N ARG A 273 -6.28 -1.33 3.64
CA ARG A 273 -5.85 -2.05 4.83
C ARG A 273 -4.76 -1.30 5.61
N ALA A 274 -3.72 -0.82 4.92
CA ALA A 274 -2.61 -0.09 5.53
C ALA A 274 -3.10 1.21 6.19
N ARG A 275 -3.98 1.96 5.52
CA ARG A 275 -4.58 3.18 6.07
C ARG A 275 -5.41 2.89 7.32
N THR A 276 -6.25 1.86 7.28
CA THR A 276 -7.06 1.48 8.45
C THR A 276 -6.19 1.10 9.65
N ALA A 277 -5.10 0.35 9.43
CA ALA A 277 -4.15 0.01 10.49
C ALA A 277 -3.45 1.26 11.04
N ALA A 278 -2.96 2.12 10.14
CA ALA A 278 -2.22 3.33 10.50
C ALA A 278 -3.05 4.36 11.26
N LEU A 279 -4.36 4.43 11.00
CA LEU A 279 -5.29 5.28 11.75
C LEU A 279 -5.75 4.68 13.08
N GLU A 280 -5.35 3.44 13.39
CA GLU A 280 -5.70 2.76 14.65
C GLU A 280 -7.22 2.71 14.90
N ILE A 281 -7.99 2.58 13.81
CA ILE A 281 -9.46 2.54 13.86
C ILE A 281 -9.92 1.34 14.68
N ALA A 282 -10.84 1.55 15.62
CA ALA A 282 -11.31 0.50 16.51
C ALA A 282 -11.99 -0.65 15.72
N GLY A 283 -11.78 -1.89 16.15
CA GLY A 283 -12.11 -3.08 15.34
C GLY A 283 -13.59 -3.23 14.97
N GLU A 284 -14.47 -2.71 15.80
CA GLU A 284 -15.93 -2.66 15.64
C GLU A 284 -16.40 -1.54 14.72
N GLU A 285 -15.59 -0.51 14.48
CA GLU A 285 -15.98 0.62 13.66
C GLU A 285 -16.12 0.23 12.19
N THR A 286 -17.18 0.77 11.59
CA THR A 286 -17.44 0.65 10.15
C THR A 286 -16.46 1.54 9.38
N ILE A 287 -15.86 0.96 8.34
CA ILE A 287 -14.96 1.64 7.41
C ILE A 287 -15.51 1.53 5.98
N ARG A 288 -15.24 2.54 5.15
CA ARG A 288 -15.76 2.63 3.78
C ARG A 288 -14.63 2.82 2.79
N LEU A 289 -14.66 2.06 1.70
CA LEU A 289 -13.83 2.29 0.53
C LEU A 289 -14.73 2.70 -0.64
N VAL A 290 -14.52 3.90 -1.15
CA VAL A 290 -15.15 4.40 -2.37
C VAL A 290 -14.15 4.31 -3.52
N ILE A 291 -14.59 3.75 -4.64
CA ILE A 291 -13.82 3.71 -5.88
C ILE A 291 -14.49 4.62 -6.88
N ILE A 292 -13.72 5.49 -7.55
CA ILE A 292 -14.25 6.28 -8.66
C ILE A 292 -14.21 5.44 -9.93
N ALA A 293 -15.38 5.09 -10.46
CA ALA A 293 -15.52 4.19 -11.61
C ALA A 293 -16.01 4.94 -12.85
N ASN A 294 -15.26 4.84 -13.94
CA ASN A 294 -15.58 5.46 -15.23
C ASN A 294 -16.78 4.80 -15.91
N LEU A 295 -17.71 5.61 -16.41
CA LEU A 295 -18.91 5.20 -17.15
C LEU A 295 -18.73 5.22 -18.67
N ARG A 296 -17.67 5.85 -19.18
CA ARG A 296 -17.38 5.86 -20.62
C ARG A 296 -17.08 4.44 -21.09
N GLY A 297 -17.80 3.99 -22.11
CA GLY A 297 -17.72 2.61 -22.64
C GLY A 297 -18.65 1.61 -21.96
N VAL A 298 -19.41 2.01 -20.92
CA VAL A 298 -20.45 1.14 -20.33
C VAL A 298 -21.63 1.02 -21.29
N ALA A 299 -21.92 -0.20 -21.72
CA ALA A 299 -23.04 -0.50 -22.62
C ALA A 299 -24.37 -0.05 -22.02
N GLY A 300 -25.22 0.60 -22.84
CA GLY A 300 -26.54 1.09 -22.43
C GLY A 300 -26.56 2.50 -21.85
N LEU A 301 -25.40 3.15 -21.66
CA LEU A 301 -25.31 4.60 -21.47
C LEU A 301 -25.05 5.36 -22.77
N ASN A 302 -24.36 4.71 -23.73
CA ASN A 302 -24.09 5.24 -25.07
C ASN A 302 -23.48 6.66 -25.06
N LEU A 303 -22.59 6.93 -24.10
CA LEU A 303 -21.89 8.21 -24.02
C LEU A 303 -21.08 8.44 -25.30
N PRO A 304 -21.28 9.57 -26.00
CA PRO A 304 -20.61 9.83 -27.26
C PRO A 304 -19.12 10.12 -27.05
N GLY A 305 -18.31 9.88 -28.08
CA GLY A 305 -16.94 10.36 -28.12
C GLY A 305 -16.89 11.88 -27.92
N GLY A 306 -15.96 12.37 -27.10
CA GLY A 306 -15.86 13.79 -26.74
C GLY A 306 -16.77 14.23 -25.58
N TYR A 307 -17.53 13.33 -24.95
CA TYR A 307 -18.24 13.67 -23.70
C TYR A 307 -17.24 14.02 -22.59
N TYR A 308 -17.24 15.29 -22.20
CA TYR A 308 -16.28 15.84 -21.25
C TYR A 308 -16.86 16.13 -19.86
N GLY A 309 -18.17 15.96 -19.64
CA GLY A 309 -18.76 16.07 -18.29
C GLY A 309 -18.25 14.98 -17.34
N ASN A 310 -18.68 15.01 -16.08
CA ASN A 310 -18.42 13.93 -15.16
C ASN A 310 -19.17 12.67 -15.62
N ALA A 311 -18.43 11.62 -15.94
CA ALA A 311 -18.97 10.32 -16.30
C ALA A 311 -18.37 9.25 -15.38
N CYS A 312 -18.62 9.41 -14.08
CA CYS A 312 -18.18 8.46 -13.07
C CYS A 312 -19.24 8.24 -11.99
N VAL A 313 -19.18 7.08 -11.35
CA VAL A 313 -19.94 6.73 -10.14
C VAL A 313 -19.01 6.25 -9.05
N SER A 314 -19.53 6.17 -7.82
CA SER A 314 -18.75 5.95 -6.60
C SER A 314 -19.15 4.67 -5.86
N PRO A 315 -19.02 3.47 -6.46
CA PRO A 315 -19.33 2.23 -5.76
C PRO A 315 -18.55 2.11 -4.45
N THR A 316 -19.28 1.74 -3.40
CA THR A 316 -18.78 1.75 -2.02
C THR A 316 -18.76 0.35 -1.43
N ALA A 317 -17.59 -0.06 -0.95
CA ALA A 317 -17.39 -1.26 -0.13
C ALA A 317 -17.44 -0.89 1.36
N ILE A 318 -18.22 -1.64 2.15
CA ILE A 318 -18.38 -1.43 3.60
C ILE A 318 -18.00 -2.69 4.38
N THR A 319 -17.14 -2.53 5.38
CA THR A 319 -16.80 -3.60 6.34
C THR A 319 -16.42 -2.98 7.70
N THR A 320 -15.97 -3.79 8.66
CA THR A 320 -15.39 -3.27 9.91
C THR A 320 -13.88 -3.32 9.90
N ALA A 321 -13.21 -2.43 10.64
CA ALA A 321 -11.76 -2.41 10.73
C ALA A 321 -11.18 -3.77 11.17
N GLY A 322 -11.80 -4.43 12.15
CA GLY A 322 -11.37 -5.75 12.63
C GLY A 322 -11.47 -6.85 11.56
N LYS A 323 -12.50 -6.81 10.70
CA LYS A 323 -12.63 -7.76 9.57
C LYS A 323 -11.59 -7.51 8.48
N LEU A 324 -11.20 -6.26 8.25
CA LEU A 324 -10.19 -5.89 7.26
C LEU A 324 -8.76 -6.20 7.74
N LEU A 325 -8.49 -6.01 9.03
CA LEU A 325 -7.13 -6.15 9.58
C LEU A 325 -6.75 -7.58 9.97
N ARG A 326 -7.73 -8.46 10.24
CA ARG A 326 -7.48 -9.87 10.60
C ARG A 326 -6.76 -10.66 9.48
N HIS A 327 -6.27 -11.85 9.83
CA HIS A 327 -5.71 -12.79 8.86
C HIS A 327 -6.71 -13.10 7.73
N GLY A 328 -6.25 -13.00 6.48
CA GLY A 328 -7.11 -13.13 5.28
C GLY A 328 -7.90 -11.86 4.91
N GLY A 329 -7.80 -10.79 5.70
CA GLY A 329 -8.50 -9.52 5.43
C GLY A 329 -8.07 -8.82 4.13
N GLY A 330 -6.82 -9.02 3.68
CA GLY A 330 -6.37 -8.56 2.35
C GLY A 330 -7.11 -9.23 1.19
N ALA A 331 -7.41 -10.53 1.31
CA ALA A 331 -8.20 -11.25 0.31
C ALA A 331 -9.65 -10.74 0.30
N LEU A 332 -10.23 -10.52 1.49
CA LEU A 332 -11.56 -9.90 1.62
C LEU A 332 -11.59 -8.53 0.93
N ALA A 333 -10.59 -7.68 1.18
CA ALA A 333 -10.50 -6.36 0.58
C ALA A 333 -10.49 -6.41 -0.95
N VAL A 334 -9.69 -7.31 -1.54
CA VAL A 334 -9.64 -7.50 -3.00
C VAL A 334 -10.99 -7.94 -3.56
N GLU A 335 -11.64 -8.92 -2.94
CA GLU A 335 -12.96 -9.38 -3.38
C GLU A 335 -14.02 -8.27 -3.26
N MET A 336 -13.96 -7.45 -2.22
CA MET A 336 -14.85 -6.28 -2.08
C MET A 336 -14.59 -5.23 -3.17
N VAL A 337 -13.33 -4.98 -3.54
CA VAL A 337 -12.98 -4.07 -4.65
C VAL A 337 -13.48 -4.62 -5.98
N LYS A 338 -13.33 -5.93 -6.23
CA LYS A 338 -13.86 -6.59 -7.45
C LYS A 338 -15.37 -6.48 -7.54
N GLU A 339 -16.08 -6.74 -6.45
CA GLU A 339 -17.54 -6.65 -6.42
C GLU A 339 -18.02 -5.21 -6.64
N ALA A 340 -17.37 -4.24 -5.99
CA ALA A 340 -17.64 -2.81 -6.20
C ALA A 340 -17.42 -2.39 -7.66
N LYS A 341 -16.39 -2.91 -8.34
CA LYS A 341 -16.18 -2.64 -9.78
C LYS A 341 -17.22 -3.33 -10.66
N LYS A 342 -17.60 -4.57 -10.33
CA LYS A 342 -18.54 -5.38 -11.11
C LYS A 342 -19.96 -4.83 -11.06
N SER A 343 -20.34 -4.14 -9.99
CA SER A 343 -21.66 -3.52 -9.87
C SER A 343 -21.88 -2.35 -10.83
N VAL A 344 -20.80 -1.78 -11.39
CA VAL A 344 -20.85 -0.60 -12.27
C VAL A 344 -21.47 -0.99 -13.61
N THR A 345 -22.74 -0.61 -13.77
CA THR A 345 -23.56 -0.85 -14.95
C THR A 345 -24.31 0.43 -15.32
N ALA A 346 -24.93 0.45 -16.50
CA ALA A 346 -25.82 1.56 -16.88
C ALA A 346 -26.96 1.76 -15.89
N GLU A 347 -27.47 0.68 -15.29
CA GLU A 347 -28.54 0.75 -14.29
C GLU A 347 -28.03 1.28 -12.95
N TYR A 348 -26.82 0.90 -12.54
CA TYR A 348 -26.19 1.49 -11.36
C TYR A 348 -26.00 3.02 -11.52
N ALA A 349 -25.59 3.47 -12.71
CA ALA A 349 -25.44 4.89 -13.01
C ALA A 349 -26.77 5.66 -12.95
N ARG A 350 -27.84 5.12 -13.55
CA ARG A 350 -29.19 5.70 -13.47
C ARG A 350 -29.70 5.76 -12.03
N SER A 351 -29.51 4.68 -11.28
CA SER A 351 -29.87 4.63 -9.86
C SER A 351 -29.08 5.65 -9.02
N ALA A 352 -27.80 5.88 -9.33
CA ALA A 352 -26.97 6.87 -8.63
C ALA A 352 -27.49 8.29 -8.87
N ALA A 353 -27.82 8.64 -10.11
CA ALA A 353 -28.43 9.92 -10.45
C ALA A 353 -29.77 10.12 -9.72
N ASP A 354 -30.61 9.08 -9.67
CA ASP A 354 -31.86 9.12 -8.91
C ASP A 354 -31.65 9.34 -7.42
N ALA A 355 -30.67 8.64 -6.82
CA ALA A 355 -30.34 8.78 -5.40
C ALA A 355 -29.85 10.19 -5.08
N LEU A 356 -29.03 10.80 -5.95
CA LEU A 356 -28.58 12.18 -5.81
C LEU A 356 -29.76 13.16 -5.80
N VAL A 357 -30.69 13.03 -6.75
CA VAL A 357 -31.87 13.91 -6.81
C VAL A 357 -32.78 13.69 -5.60
N MET A 358 -33.10 12.44 -5.26
CA MET A 358 -33.97 12.12 -4.11
C MET A 358 -33.40 12.60 -2.77
N ARG A 359 -32.09 12.46 -2.58
CA ARG A 359 -31.40 12.84 -1.34
C ARG A 359 -30.92 14.31 -1.36
N ARG A 360 -31.37 15.12 -2.34
CA ARG A 360 -31.06 16.56 -2.48
C ARG A 360 -29.56 16.87 -2.57
N ARG A 361 -28.84 16.08 -3.37
CA ARG A 361 -27.38 16.19 -3.63
C ARG A 361 -26.58 16.09 -2.33
N PRO A 362 -26.62 14.94 -1.64
CA PRO A 362 -25.91 14.76 -0.38
C PRO A 362 -24.38 14.78 -0.61
N LEU A 363 -23.62 15.11 0.44
CA LEU A 363 -22.18 14.80 0.46
C LEU A 363 -21.97 13.28 0.54
N LEU A 364 -20.76 12.84 0.19
CA LEU A 364 -20.32 11.49 0.49
C LEU A 364 -20.36 11.21 2.01
N ALA A 365 -20.63 9.97 2.39
CA ALA A 365 -20.63 9.50 3.77
C ALA A 365 -19.21 9.52 4.37
N MET A 366 -18.84 10.64 5.02
CA MET A 366 -17.47 10.92 5.49
C MET A 366 -16.91 9.98 6.58
N GLY A 367 -17.77 9.31 7.35
CA GLY A 367 -17.36 8.46 8.47
C GLY A 367 -16.44 7.31 8.04
N ASN A 368 -15.17 7.36 8.49
CA ASN A 368 -14.09 6.43 8.14
C ASN A 368 -13.98 6.14 6.63
N LEU A 369 -14.22 7.18 5.83
CA LEU A 369 -14.15 7.11 4.38
C LEU A 369 -12.70 7.04 3.89
N PHE A 370 -12.49 6.22 2.87
CA PHE A 370 -11.30 6.23 2.02
C PHE A 370 -11.74 6.17 0.55
N VAL A 371 -11.41 7.20 -0.22
CA VAL A 371 -11.71 7.30 -1.65
C VAL A 371 -10.42 7.04 -2.43
N VAL A 372 -10.50 6.17 -3.44
CA VAL A 372 -9.41 5.94 -4.38
C VAL A 372 -9.87 6.30 -5.79
N SER A 373 -9.19 7.27 -6.39
CA SER A 373 -9.39 7.71 -7.77
C SER A 373 -8.17 7.37 -8.61
N ASP A 374 -8.36 6.74 -9.77
CA ASP A 374 -7.27 6.30 -10.64
C ASP A 374 -7.10 7.23 -11.85
N HIS A 375 -6.05 8.05 -11.81
CA HIS A 375 -5.74 9.05 -12.83
C HIS A 375 -4.66 8.58 -13.81
N ARG A 376 -4.10 7.37 -13.63
CA ARG A 376 -3.03 6.81 -14.50
C ARG A 376 -3.43 6.79 -15.97
N HIS A 377 -4.71 6.59 -16.23
CA HIS A 377 -5.27 6.44 -17.56
C HIS A 377 -5.98 7.70 -18.08
N ALA A 378 -5.90 8.83 -17.37
CA ALA A 378 -6.58 10.07 -17.76
C ALA A 378 -5.98 10.72 -19.02
N GLY A 379 -4.69 10.48 -19.30
CA GLY A 379 -4.01 10.98 -20.51
C GLY A 379 -3.06 12.16 -20.27
N PHE A 380 -2.92 12.63 -19.03
CA PHE A 380 -2.11 13.80 -18.68
C PHE A 380 -0.63 13.74 -19.11
N HIS A 381 -0.03 12.55 -19.17
CA HIS A 381 1.37 12.35 -19.59
C HIS A 381 1.62 12.58 -21.10
N ARG A 382 0.57 12.81 -21.90
CA ARG A 382 0.64 12.97 -23.36
C ARG A 382 0.37 14.40 -23.83
N LEU A 383 0.23 15.34 -22.90
CA LEU A 383 -0.13 16.72 -23.22
C LEU A 383 1.12 17.49 -23.66
N ASP A 384 1.34 17.54 -24.97
CA ASP A 384 2.48 18.25 -25.56
C ASP A 384 2.04 19.60 -26.14
N PHE A 385 2.45 20.69 -25.50
CA PHE A 385 2.15 22.06 -25.92
C PHE A 385 3.17 22.63 -26.91
N GLY A 386 4.15 21.83 -27.36
CA GLY A 386 5.30 22.26 -28.15
C GLY A 386 6.65 22.07 -27.43
N TRP A 387 6.62 21.74 -26.14
CA TRP A 387 7.81 21.49 -25.30
C TRP A 387 8.03 20.00 -25.01
N GLY A 388 7.32 19.12 -25.73
CA GLY A 388 7.31 17.68 -25.48
C GLY A 388 6.37 17.28 -24.35
N SER A 389 6.43 16.00 -23.97
CA SER A 389 5.64 15.47 -22.85
C SER A 389 6.08 16.09 -21.52
N PRO A 390 5.12 16.33 -20.60
CA PRO A 390 5.46 16.82 -19.27
C PRO A 390 6.27 15.76 -18.50
N VAL A 391 7.19 16.23 -17.65
CA VAL A 391 7.89 15.40 -16.65
C VAL A 391 6.89 14.79 -15.69
N TYR A 392 5.95 15.61 -15.23
CA TYR A 392 4.79 15.23 -14.45
C TYR A 392 3.56 15.97 -14.96
N GLY A 393 2.45 15.25 -15.11
CA GLY A 393 1.15 15.85 -15.40
C GLY A 393 0.04 15.14 -14.64
N GLY A 394 -0.71 15.88 -13.83
CA GLY A 394 -1.76 15.28 -13.01
C GLY A 394 -2.22 16.17 -11.87
N VAL A 395 -2.79 15.55 -10.84
CA VAL A 395 -3.26 16.22 -9.63
C VAL A 395 -2.11 16.83 -8.85
N ALA A 396 -2.25 18.07 -8.41
CA ALA A 396 -1.17 18.75 -7.69
C ALA A 396 -1.08 18.35 -6.21
N GLU A 397 -2.19 17.93 -5.62
CA GLU A 397 -2.31 17.65 -4.19
C GLU A 397 -3.43 16.64 -3.91
N THR A 398 -3.52 16.19 -2.65
CA THR A 398 -4.65 15.41 -2.15
C THR A 398 -4.97 15.79 -0.72
N VAL A 399 -6.13 15.36 -0.23
CA VAL A 399 -6.66 15.70 1.11
C VAL A 399 -6.93 14.43 1.91
N PHE A 400 -7.08 14.56 3.23
CA PHE A 400 -7.36 13.43 4.10
C PHE A 400 -8.60 12.65 3.62
N GLY A 401 -8.45 11.33 3.49
CA GLY A 401 -9.52 10.43 3.05
C GLY A 401 -9.63 10.26 1.53
N LEU A 402 -8.87 11.01 0.73
CA LEU A 402 -8.76 10.83 -0.72
C LEU A 402 -7.34 10.38 -1.08
N SER A 403 -7.22 9.45 -2.01
CA SER A 403 -5.94 9.07 -2.61
C SER A 403 -6.09 8.99 -4.13
N PHE A 404 -5.09 9.52 -4.82
CA PHE A 404 -4.97 9.42 -6.26
C PHE A 404 -3.91 8.39 -6.62
N LEU A 405 -4.25 7.47 -7.52
CA LEU A 405 -3.27 6.68 -8.23
C LEU A 405 -2.85 7.46 -9.48
N VAL A 406 -1.57 7.80 -9.57
CA VAL A 406 -0.98 8.53 -10.70
C VAL A 406 0.08 7.67 -11.36
N ALA A 407 0.29 7.89 -12.67
CA ALA A 407 1.31 7.17 -13.42
C ALA A 407 2.63 7.92 -13.26
N VAL A 408 3.68 7.21 -12.86
CA VAL A 408 5.02 7.79 -12.86
C VAL A 408 5.95 6.82 -13.56
N LYS A 409 6.37 7.18 -14.78
CA LYS A 409 7.04 6.26 -15.71
C LYS A 409 6.23 4.95 -15.84
N ASP A 410 6.85 3.79 -15.59
CA ASP A 410 6.22 2.46 -15.61
C ASP A 410 5.64 2.03 -14.25
N ALA A 411 5.70 2.90 -13.24
CA ALA A 411 5.25 2.62 -11.89
C ALA A 411 3.87 3.25 -11.59
N VAL A 412 3.26 2.78 -10.50
CA VAL A 412 2.04 3.34 -9.93
C VAL A 412 2.42 4.11 -8.69
N ALA A 413 2.07 5.40 -8.60
CA ALA A 413 2.25 6.18 -7.40
C ALA A 413 0.90 6.43 -6.73
N ALA A 414 0.83 6.25 -5.40
CA ALA A 414 -0.32 6.60 -4.59
C ALA A 414 0.00 7.85 -3.77
N VAL A 415 -0.71 8.94 -4.02
CA VAL A 415 -0.63 10.17 -3.22
C VAL A 415 -1.54 10.00 -2.00
N VAL A 416 -1.01 10.15 -0.79
CA VAL A 416 -1.73 9.86 0.46
C VAL A 416 -1.53 11.01 1.45
N SER A 417 -2.63 11.48 2.05
CA SER A 417 -2.60 12.47 3.13
C SER A 417 -3.17 11.92 4.43
N LEU A 418 -2.39 12.00 5.51
CA LEU A 418 -2.74 11.49 6.85
C LEU A 418 -2.19 12.44 7.94
N PRO A 419 -2.74 12.40 9.17
CA PRO A 419 -2.08 12.99 10.33
C PRO A 419 -0.63 12.48 10.44
N ALA A 420 0.32 13.36 10.76
CA ALA A 420 1.74 13.00 10.78
C ALA A 420 2.07 11.70 11.55
N PRO A 421 1.54 11.44 12.76
CA PRO A 421 1.77 10.18 13.46
C PRO A 421 1.25 8.96 12.70
N ALA A 422 0.07 9.08 12.08
CA ALA A 422 -0.51 8.03 11.25
C ALA A 422 0.28 7.83 9.96
N MET A 423 0.86 8.89 9.37
CA MET A 423 1.71 8.78 8.19
C MET A 423 2.97 7.95 8.46
N GLU A 424 3.61 8.12 9.62
CA GLU A 424 4.78 7.30 9.96
C GLU A 424 4.44 5.84 10.16
N ARG A 425 3.30 5.54 10.82
CA ARG A 425 2.79 4.16 10.92
C ARG A 425 2.44 3.59 9.56
N PHE A 426 1.80 4.39 8.70
CA PHE A 426 1.47 3.99 7.34
C PHE A 426 2.74 3.65 6.56
N ALA A 427 3.75 4.53 6.55
CA ALA A 427 5.03 4.27 5.90
C ALA A 427 5.69 2.98 6.41
N SER A 428 5.70 2.77 7.73
CA SER A 428 6.24 1.55 8.35
C SER A 428 5.46 0.28 7.95
N GLU A 429 4.13 0.33 7.87
CA GLU A 429 3.31 -0.78 7.36
C GLU A 429 3.66 -1.11 5.90
N MET A 430 3.87 -0.08 5.08
CA MET A 430 4.25 -0.23 3.67
C MET A 430 5.67 -0.83 3.52
N GLU A 431 6.62 -0.42 4.36
CA GLU A 431 8.00 -0.95 4.39
C GLU A 431 8.10 -2.37 4.97
N THR A 432 7.35 -2.67 6.03
CA THR A 432 7.27 -4.00 6.63
C THR A 432 6.72 -5.00 5.62
N PHE A 433 5.75 -4.55 4.82
CA PHE A 433 5.26 -5.32 3.69
C PHE A 433 6.36 -5.56 2.65
N TYR A 434 7.15 -4.54 2.31
CA TYR A 434 8.23 -4.61 1.32
C TYR A 434 9.40 -5.53 1.74
N SER A 435 9.82 -5.47 3.00
CA SER A 435 10.97 -6.20 3.55
C SER A 435 10.71 -7.68 3.84
N GLY A 436 9.45 -8.13 3.77
CA GLY A 436 9.09 -9.53 4.07
C GLY A 436 9.22 -9.91 5.55
N LYS A 437 9.51 -8.95 6.44
CA LYS A 437 9.73 -9.13 7.88
C LYS A 437 8.46 -9.38 8.71
N PHE A 438 7.39 -9.91 8.11
CA PHE A 438 6.17 -10.24 8.86
C PHE A 438 6.40 -11.34 9.92
N ILE A 439 7.49 -12.11 9.80
CA ILE A 439 7.87 -13.14 10.77
C ILE A 439 8.64 -12.56 11.98
N GLU A 440 9.39 -11.45 11.83
CA GLU A 440 10.13 -10.83 12.94
C GLU A 440 9.21 -10.02 13.87
N SER A 441 8.21 -9.33 13.32
CA SER A 441 7.19 -8.60 14.11
C SER A 441 6.46 -9.49 15.12
N TYR A 442 6.28 -10.78 14.83
CA TYR A 442 5.67 -11.74 15.75
C TYR A 442 6.56 -12.05 16.96
N VAL A 443 7.88 -12.12 16.73
CA VAL A 443 8.89 -12.38 17.76
C VAL A 443 9.13 -11.13 18.61
N ASP A 444 9.14 -9.95 17.98
CA ASP A 444 9.27 -8.66 18.67
C ASP A 444 8.03 -8.34 19.52
N SER A 445 6.83 -8.68 19.03
CA SER A 445 5.59 -8.58 19.82
C SER A 445 5.60 -9.53 21.03
N LEU A 446 6.12 -10.75 20.86
CA LEU A 446 6.29 -11.71 21.96
C LEU A 446 7.37 -11.27 22.96
N LEU A 447 8.46 -10.65 22.49
CA LEU A 447 9.52 -10.08 23.32
C LEU A 447 9.05 -8.83 24.09
N PHE A 448 8.27 -7.96 23.45
CA PHE A 448 7.68 -6.77 24.07
C PHE A 448 6.70 -7.13 25.20
N ILE A 449 5.84 -8.14 24.98
CA ILE A 449 4.94 -8.69 26.00
C ILE A 449 5.72 -9.32 27.16
N LYS A 450 6.88 -9.93 26.88
CA LYS A 450 7.76 -10.55 27.88
C LYS A 450 8.53 -9.50 28.71
N GLN A 451 8.83 -8.34 28.13
CA GLN A 451 9.57 -7.24 28.77
C GLN A 451 8.67 -6.26 29.53
N ASN A 452 7.37 -6.18 29.22
CA ASN A 452 6.42 -5.26 29.86
C ASN A 452 5.17 -5.99 30.40
N PRO A 453 5.27 -6.72 31.54
CA PRO A 453 4.12 -7.38 32.14
C PRO A 453 3.10 -6.36 32.68
N MET A 454 1.97 -6.20 31.98
CA MET A 454 0.91 -5.26 32.37
C MET A 454 0.16 -5.70 33.66
N PRO A 455 -0.11 -4.77 34.61
CA PRO A 455 -0.56 -5.11 35.96
C PRO A 455 -2.06 -5.36 36.18
N ASN A 456 -2.95 -5.19 35.19
CA ASN A 456 -4.41 -5.20 35.46
C ASN A 456 -5.22 -6.19 34.60
N THR A 457 -6.13 -6.94 35.24
CA THR A 457 -6.84 -8.11 34.70
C THR A 457 -7.95 -7.78 33.70
N ASP A 458 -8.52 -6.58 33.73
CA ASP A 458 -9.60 -6.20 32.81
C ASP A 458 -9.08 -5.74 31.44
N LYS A 459 -7.89 -5.13 31.38
CA LYS A 459 -7.19 -4.87 30.10
C LYS A 459 -6.73 -6.16 29.40
N ARG A 460 -6.49 -7.25 30.16
CA ARG A 460 -6.10 -8.57 29.60
C ARG A 460 -7.21 -9.23 28.81
N LYS A 461 -8.46 -9.14 29.26
CA LYS A 461 -9.61 -9.70 28.51
C LYS A 461 -9.86 -8.96 27.21
N HIS A 462 -9.64 -7.65 27.20
CA HIS A 462 -9.84 -6.81 26.02
C HIS A 462 -8.77 -7.06 24.94
N VAL A 463 -7.51 -7.30 25.31
CA VAL A 463 -6.44 -7.67 24.34
C VAL A 463 -6.62 -9.11 23.83
N LEU A 464 -7.09 -10.03 24.70
CA LEU A 464 -7.32 -11.44 24.32
C LEU A 464 -8.46 -11.63 23.32
N SER A 465 -9.41 -10.70 23.19
CA SER A 465 -10.43 -10.75 22.13
C SER A 465 -9.90 -10.42 20.73
N TYR A 466 -8.68 -9.88 20.63
CA TYR A 466 -8.00 -9.58 19.36
C TYR A 466 -6.84 -10.54 19.03
N ALA A 467 -6.57 -11.53 19.90
CA ALA A 467 -5.49 -12.50 19.70
C ALA A 467 -5.90 -13.70 18.82
N ASN A 468 -5.01 -14.11 17.91
CA ASN A 468 -5.17 -15.27 17.01
C ASN A 468 -5.51 -16.56 17.82
N PRO A 469 -6.40 -17.48 17.37
CA PRO A 469 -6.77 -18.72 18.08
C PRO A 469 -5.63 -19.56 18.69
N PRO A 470 -4.42 -19.65 18.11
CA PRO A 470 -3.28 -20.32 18.74
C PRO A 470 -2.76 -19.59 20.00
N VAL A 471 -2.73 -18.25 19.98
CA VAL A 471 -2.26 -17.40 21.09
C VAL A 471 -3.26 -17.46 22.25
N ALA A 472 -4.56 -17.43 21.95
CA ALA A 472 -5.61 -17.62 22.96
C ALA A 472 -5.53 -19.01 23.63
N LYS A 473 -5.17 -20.07 22.88
CA LYS A 473 -4.95 -21.42 23.42
C LYS A 473 -3.69 -21.52 24.28
N CYS A 474 -2.58 -20.90 23.89
CA CYS A 474 -1.36 -20.83 24.69
C CYS A 474 -1.56 -20.02 25.99
N TYR A 475 -2.31 -18.92 25.95
CA TYR A 475 -2.64 -18.15 27.16
C TYR A 475 -3.68 -18.85 28.05
N GLN A 476 -4.66 -19.56 27.48
CA GLN A 476 -5.57 -20.42 28.26
C GLN A 476 -4.84 -21.57 28.94
N PHE A 477 -3.81 -22.13 28.29
CA PHE A 477 -2.89 -23.10 28.88
C PHE A 477 -2.12 -22.49 30.06
N HIS A 478 -1.53 -21.30 29.88
CA HIS A 478 -0.79 -20.59 30.92
C HIS A 478 -1.65 -20.13 32.11
N ALA A 479 -2.88 -19.68 31.86
CA ALA A 479 -3.84 -19.29 32.91
C ALA A 479 -4.40 -20.50 33.69
N LYS A 480 -4.54 -21.66 33.05
CA LYS A 480 -4.90 -22.91 33.74
C LYS A 480 -3.77 -23.44 34.61
N THR A 481 -2.50 -23.21 34.25
CA THR A 481 -1.35 -23.58 35.09
C THR A 481 -1.15 -22.61 36.25
N GLN A 482 -1.42 -21.30 36.10
CA GLN A 482 -1.32 -20.33 37.20
C GLN A 482 -2.37 -20.50 38.31
N LYS A 483 -3.54 -21.08 38.03
CA LYS A 483 -4.55 -21.39 39.07
C LYS A 483 -4.05 -22.36 40.15
N TRP A 484 -2.91 -23.03 39.93
CA TRP A 484 -2.27 -23.94 40.88
C TRP A 484 -1.11 -23.31 41.67
N GLU A 485 -0.75 -22.05 41.41
CA GLU A 485 0.29 -21.31 42.13
C GLU A 485 -0.20 -20.65 43.44
N LYS A 486 -1.48 -20.78 43.80
CA LYS A 486 -1.91 -20.44 45.17
C LYS A 486 -1.43 -21.54 46.13
N PRO A 487 -0.82 -21.20 47.28
CA PRO A 487 -0.35 -22.20 48.24
C PRO A 487 -1.56 -22.98 48.75
N VAL A 488 -1.69 -24.23 48.30
CA VAL A 488 -2.72 -25.14 48.79
C VAL A 488 -2.33 -25.52 50.22
N ARG A 489 -3.09 -25.00 51.19
CA ARG A 489 -3.23 -25.66 52.49
C ARG A 489 -3.77 -27.08 52.25
N SER A 490 -2.88 -28.06 52.42
CA SER A 490 -3.11 -29.42 52.91
C SER A 490 -4.34 -30.21 52.45
N ASN A 491 -4.70 -30.26 51.16
CA ASN A 491 -5.41 -31.41 50.52
C ASN A 491 -5.63 -31.22 48.99
N GLY A 492 -4.56 -30.97 48.23
CA GLY A 492 -4.60 -30.95 46.75
C GLY A 492 -4.20 -32.30 46.13
N PRO A 493 -4.70 -32.67 44.93
CA PRO A 493 -4.40 -33.96 44.31
C PRO A 493 -2.91 -34.09 43.92
N SER A 494 -2.38 -35.32 43.97
CA SER A 494 -0.96 -35.61 43.81
C SER A 494 -0.37 -35.16 42.46
N PHE A 495 0.95 -34.94 42.42
CA PHE A 495 1.73 -34.63 41.21
C PHE A 495 1.45 -35.57 40.03
N GLN A 496 1.08 -36.83 40.30
CA GLN A 496 0.67 -37.80 39.27
C GLN A 496 -0.66 -37.42 38.57
N SER A 497 -1.59 -36.76 39.26
CA SER A 497 -2.84 -36.25 38.69
C SER A 497 -2.60 -35.01 37.82
N TRP A 498 -1.69 -34.13 38.27
CA TRP A 498 -1.19 -33.00 37.49
C TRP A 498 -0.51 -33.47 36.19
N TRP A 499 0.40 -34.45 36.29
CA TRP A 499 1.11 -35.04 35.16
C TRP A 499 0.17 -35.67 34.11
N ARG A 500 -0.82 -36.46 34.55
CA ARG A 500 -1.80 -37.08 33.63
C ARG A 500 -2.65 -36.05 32.88
N THR A 501 -2.90 -34.89 33.49
CA THR A 501 -3.67 -33.80 32.88
C THR A 501 -2.85 -33.02 31.86
N VAL A 502 -1.58 -32.70 32.18
CA VAL A 502 -0.64 -32.03 31.26
C VAL A 502 -0.39 -32.88 30.02
N VAL A 503 -0.16 -34.19 30.20
CA VAL A 503 0.05 -35.13 29.08
C VAL A 503 -1.20 -35.28 28.21
N ARG A 504 -2.41 -35.40 28.79
CA ARG A 504 -3.66 -35.46 28.01
C ARG A 504 -3.89 -34.20 27.19
N CYS A 505 -3.63 -33.02 27.74
CA CYS A 505 -3.78 -31.75 27.03
C CYS A 505 -2.75 -31.60 25.90
N TYR A 506 -1.52 -32.07 26.11
CA TYR A 506 -0.45 -32.03 25.10
C TYR A 506 -0.72 -33.01 23.93
N VAL A 507 -1.30 -34.18 24.23
CA VAL A 507 -1.72 -35.17 23.21
C VAL A 507 -2.93 -34.69 22.40
N GLN A 508 -3.89 -33.98 23.00
CA GLN A 508 -4.98 -33.32 22.28
C GLN A 508 -4.51 -32.17 21.38
N LEU A 509 -3.42 -31.49 21.74
CA LEU A 509 -2.80 -30.43 20.93
C LEU A 509 -2.10 -30.96 19.67
N LEU A 510 -1.64 -32.22 19.70
CA LEU A 510 -0.97 -32.90 18.59
C LEU A 510 -1.89 -33.78 17.73
N GLY A 511 -3.16 -33.94 18.11
CA GLY A 511 -4.16 -34.70 17.33
C GLY A 511 -3.97 -36.22 17.30
N VAL A 512 -3.16 -36.80 18.20
CA VAL A 512 -2.84 -38.23 18.19
C VAL A 512 -3.74 -38.97 19.20
N ASN A 513 -4.56 -39.90 18.73
CA ASN A 513 -5.46 -40.69 19.58
C ASN A 513 -4.68 -41.85 20.23
N THR A 514 -4.32 -41.72 21.52
CA THR A 514 -3.50 -42.72 22.22
C THR A 514 -4.37 -43.76 22.91
N GLY A 515 -4.73 -44.81 22.17
CA GLY A 515 -5.37 -46.00 22.72
C GLY A 515 -4.41 -47.13 23.10
N ASP A 516 -3.15 -47.15 22.63
CA ASP A 516 -2.30 -48.32 22.82
C ASP A 516 -0.81 -47.99 22.96
N LYS A 517 -0.07 -48.79 23.74
CA LYS A 517 1.34 -48.60 24.14
C LYS A 517 2.37 -48.79 23.01
N SER A 518 1.97 -48.67 21.75
CA SER A 518 2.79 -49.00 20.56
C SER A 518 3.47 -47.80 19.90
N SER A 519 3.25 -46.56 20.37
CA SER A 519 3.68 -45.34 19.66
C SER A 519 5.21 -45.08 19.66
N LEU A 520 5.97 -45.51 20.68
CA LEU A 520 7.43 -45.35 20.67
C LEU A 520 8.12 -46.37 19.74
N ALA A 521 7.59 -47.60 19.70
CA ALA A 521 8.07 -48.65 18.81
C ALA A 521 7.79 -48.32 17.34
N PHE A 522 6.64 -47.70 17.04
CA PHE A 522 6.30 -47.19 15.71
C PHE A 522 7.27 -46.10 15.26
N VAL A 523 7.55 -45.10 16.11
CA VAL A 523 8.47 -44.00 15.79
C VAL A 523 9.92 -44.49 15.60
N ILE A 524 10.37 -45.46 16.40
CA ILE A 524 11.71 -46.06 16.25
C ILE A 524 11.81 -46.92 14.99
N ARG A 525 10.74 -47.62 14.62
CA ARG A 525 10.69 -48.41 13.38
C ARG A 525 10.75 -47.50 12.15
N GLU A 526 9.96 -46.44 12.13
CA GLU A 526 9.94 -45.49 11.02
C GLU A 526 11.26 -44.71 10.89
N ALA A 527 11.88 -44.34 12.00
CA ALA A 527 13.21 -43.72 11.99
C ALA A 527 14.29 -44.67 11.46
N LYS A 528 14.20 -45.97 11.75
CA LYS A 528 15.12 -46.98 11.22
C LYS A 528 14.89 -47.26 9.74
N GLU A 529 13.65 -47.27 9.26
CA GLU A 529 13.33 -47.39 7.83
C GLU A 529 13.83 -46.18 7.03
N ILE A 530 13.64 -44.96 7.54
CA ILE A 530 14.13 -43.74 6.88
C ILE A 530 15.66 -43.73 6.81
N MET A 531 16.36 -44.16 7.88
CA MET A 531 17.82 -44.24 7.86
C MET A 531 18.36 -45.35 6.96
N SER A 532 17.64 -46.47 6.82
CA SER A 532 18.05 -47.56 5.93
C SER A 532 17.82 -47.21 4.45
N GLU A 533 16.70 -46.55 4.12
CA GLU A 533 16.44 -46.03 2.77
C GLU A 533 17.43 -44.94 2.38
N THR A 534 17.76 -44.02 3.30
CA THR A 534 18.76 -42.97 3.05
C THR A 534 20.14 -43.56 2.81
N ARG A 535 20.53 -44.58 3.59
CA ARG A 535 21.77 -45.34 3.38
C ARG A 535 21.78 -46.08 2.04
N ASN A 536 20.66 -46.68 1.63
CA ASN A 536 20.55 -47.40 0.35
C ASN A 536 20.54 -46.45 -0.86
N ILE A 537 19.98 -45.24 -0.74
CA ILE A 537 20.04 -44.19 -1.76
C ILE A 537 21.48 -43.66 -1.91
N VAL A 538 22.20 -43.49 -0.80
CA VAL A 538 23.61 -43.07 -0.81
C VAL A 538 24.50 -44.17 -1.41
N LEU A 539 24.34 -45.42 -0.97
CA LEU A 539 25.12 -46.55 -1.48
C LEU A 539 24.81 -46.86 -2.96
N SER A 540 23.57 -46.73 -3.41
CA SER A 540 23.21 -46.93 -4.83
C SER A 540 23.74 -45.82 -5.74
N LYS A 541 23.89 -44.58 -5.25
CA LYS A 541 24.55 -43.49 -5.99
C LYS A 541 26.07 -43.62 -6.03
N VAL A 542 26.69 -44.14 -4.95
CA VAL A 542 28.12 -44.46 -4.91
C VAL A 542 28.47 -45.67 -5.80
N HIS A 543 27.60 -46.68 -5.88
CA HIS A 543 27.79 -47.80 -6.82
C HIS A 543 27.51 -47.40 -8.28
N ARG A 544 26.61 -46.44 -8.54
CA ARG A 544 26.43 -45.87 -9.89
C ARG A 544 27.66 -45.06 -10.34
N SER A 545 28.31 -44.34 -9.42
CA SER A 545 29.53 -43.57 -9.76
C SER A 545 30.78 -44.44 -9.96
N GLN A 546 30.79 -45.70 -9.50
CA GLN A 546 31.90 -46.63 -9.75
C GLN A 546 31.71 -47.50 -10.99
N ASN A 547 30.48 -47.73 -11.47
CA ASN A 547 30.23 -48.54 -12.68
C ASN A 547 30.25 -47.73 -14.00
N ASP A 548 30.15 -46.40 -13.94
CA ASP A 548 30.23 -45.52 -15.13
C ASP A 548 31.66 -45.09 -15.49
N GLU A 549 32.69 -45.65 -14.83
CA GLU A 549 34.10 -45.37 -15.14
C GLU A 549 34.61 -45.98 -16.47
N SER A 550 33.75 -46.59 -17.29
CA SER A 550 34.18 -47.22 -18.55
C SER A 550 33.61 -46.63 -19.84
N LYS A 551 32.72 -45.64 -19.85
CA LYS A 551 32.28 -45.01 -21.12
C LYS A 551 32.06 -43.50 -21.07
N SER A 552 32.96 -42.83 -21.81
CA SER A 552 32.85 -41.52 -22.47
C SER A 552 32.68 -40.25 -21.64
N LYS A 553 33.80 -39.52 -21.57
CA LYS A 553 33.96 -38.05 -21.53
C LYS A 553 32.68 -37.24 -21.80
N GLU A 554 32.16 -36.60 -20.76
CA GLU A 554 31.52 -35.28 -20.84
C GLU A 554 31.90 -34.48 -19.59
N ILE A 555 32.33 -33.24 -19.78
CA ILE A 555 32.93 -32.38 -18.74
C ILE A 555 31.84 -31.94 -17.76
N SER A 556 31.80 -32.52 -16.56
CA SER A 556 30.99 -32.02 -15.45
C SER A 556 31.73 -30.86 -14.75
N LEU A 557 31.01 -29.76 -14.55
CA LEU A 557 31.55 -28.50 -14.01
C LEU A 557 31.98 -28.66 -12.53
N PRO A 558 33.02 -27.92 -12.05
CA PRO A 558 33.60 -28.05 -10.70
C PRO A 558 32.67 -27.67 -9.54
N GLU A 559 31.44 -27.26 -9.82
CA GLU A 559 30.51 -26.65 -8.86
C GLU A 559 29.85 -27.69 -7.94
N GLU A 560 29.72 -28.95 -8.35
CA GLU A 560 29.02 -29.97 -7.56
C GLU A 560 29.82 -30.39 -6.31
N HIS A 561 31.13 -30.58 -6.47
CA HIS A 561 32.03 -30.82 -5.34
C HIS A 561 32.11 -29.62 -4.40
N LEU A 562 32.12 -28.40 -4.94
CA LEU A 562 32.15 -27.18 -4.14
C LEU A 562 30.85 -26.99 -3.35
N ASN A 563 29.70 -27.26 -3.98
CA ASN A 563 28.39 -27.20 -3.33
C ASN A 563 28.24 -28.26 -2.22
N ILE A 564 28.76 -29.47 -2.42
CA ILE A 564 28.79 -30.51 -1.39
C ILE A 564 29.67 -30.07 -0.21
N VAL A 565 30.85 -29.51 -0.47
CA VAL A 565 31.75 -29.02 0.59
C VAL A 565 31.14 -27.83 1.34
N ILE A 566 30.48 -26.90 0.65
CA ILE A 566 29.78 -25.76 1.27
C ILE A 566 28.60 -26.26 2.12
N LEU A 567 27.81 -27.22 1.63
CA LEU A 567 26.67 -27.78 2.35
C LEU A 567 27.14 -28.54 3.61
N CYS A 568 28.20 -29.34 3.50
CA CYS A 568 28.82 -30.02 4.65
C CYS A 568 29.37 -29.01 5.65
N THR A 569 30.04 -27.95 5.20
CA THR A 569 30.61 -26.91 6.07
C THR A 569 29.52 -26.10 6.77
N ALA A 570 28.43 -25.75 6.08
CA ALA A 570 27.27 -25.07 6.66
C ALA A 570 26.54 -25.94 7.69
N PHE A 571 26.46 -27.26 7.44
CA PHE A 571 25.90 -28.21 8.39
C PHE A 571 26.75 -28.32 9.65
N VAL A 572 28.08 -28.45 9.50
CA VAL A 572 29.02 -28.49 10.63
C VAL A 572 28.99 -27.18 11.41
N TYR A 573 28.97 -26.02 10.74
CA TYR A 573 28.90 -24.71 11.39
C TYR A 573 27.59 -24.52 12.17
N LYS A 574 26.44 -24.94 11.61
CA LYS A 574 25.17 -24.91 12.35
C LYS A 574 25.13 -25.90 13.51
N ALA A 575 25.72 -27.09 13.36
CA ALA A 575 25.82 -28.07 14.44
C ALA A 575 26.70 -27.54 15.59
N MET A 576 27.83 -26.90 15.27
CA MET A 576 28.73 -26.27 16.24
C MET A 576 28.07 -25.08 16.94
N ASN A 577 27.35 -24.22 16.21
CA ASN A 577 26.58 -23.13 16.83
C ASN A 577 25.42 -23.64 17.69
N GLY A 578 24.76 -24.73 17.28
CA GLY A 578 23.74 -25.39 18.08
C GLY A 578 24.33 -25.95 19.39
N LEU A 579 25.46 -26.65 19.31
CA LEU A 579 26.19 -27.18 20.47
C LEU A 579 26.74 -26.06 21.36
N GLY A 580 27.26 -24.96 20.79
CA GLY A 580 27.74 -23.79 21.52
C GLY A 580 26.60 -23.04 22.22
N THR A 581 25.44 -22.94 21.59
CA THR A 581 24.23 -22.38 22.22
C THR A 581 23.72 -23.30 23.33
N LEU A 582 23.76 -24.62 23.13
CA LEU A 582 23.40 -25.62 24.14
C LEU A 582 24.34 -25.57 25.35
N ALA A 583 25.66 -25.44 25.11
CA ALA A 583 26.67 -25.31 26.15
C ALA A 583 26.55 -23.98 26.89
N THR A 584 26.23 -22.88 26.19
CA THR A 584 25.98 -21.56 26.80
C THR A 584 24.71 -21.56 27.63
N ILE A 585 23.62 -22.18 27.16
CA ILE A 585 22.39 -22.33 27.94
C ILE A 585 22.64 -23.21 29.17
N TRP A 586 23.38 -24.32 29.02
CA TRP A 586 23.76 -25.18 30.13
C TRP A 586 24.64 -24.44 31.16
N ALA A 587 25.65 -23.70 30.71
CA ALA A 587 26.52 -22.89 31.57
C ALA A 587 25.75 -21.76 32.27
N THR A 588 24.86 -21.06 31.56
CA THR A 588 24.04 -19.99 32.14
C THR A 588 23.03 -20.54 33.17
N VAL A 589 22.50 -21.75 32.96
CA VAL A 589 21.56 -22.37 33.90
C VAL A 589 22.26 -22.97 35.13
N VAL A 590 23.49 -23.49 34.98
CA VAL A 590 24.23 -24.18 36.06
C VAL A 590 25.18 -23.25 36.83
N LEU A 591 25.86 -22.31 36.17
CA LEU A 591 26.89 -21.45 36.79
C LEU A 591 26.32 -20.13 37.36
N LEU A 592 25.25 -19.56 36.77
CA LEU A 592 24.65 -18.30 37.26
C LEU A 592 23.60 -18.51 38.38
N GLY A 593 23.58 -19.69 39.01
CA GLY A 593 22.95 -19.85 40.33
C GLY A 593 21.42 -19.75 40.37
N GLY A 594 20.74 -20.08 39.27
CA GLY A 594 19.27 -19.97 39.16
C GLY A 594 18.48 -21.13 39.80
N PHE A 595 19.14 -22.14 40.36
CA PHE A 595 18.45 -23.23 41.05
C PHE A 595 18.94 -23.41 42.48
N SER A 596 17.98 -23.27 43.39
CA SER A 596 18.04 -23.65 44.80
C SER A 596 18.78 -24.97 45.00
N THR A 597 19.56 -25.07 46.09
CA THR A 597 20.30 -26.25 46.58
C THR A 597 19.43 -27.48 46.88
N LEU A 598 18.16 -27.49 46.46
CA LEU A 598 17.15 -28.51 46.71
C LEU A 598 16.85 -29.41 45.50
N ILE A 599 17.51 -29.23 44.35
CA ILE A 599 17.34 -30.15 43.20
C ILE A 599 17.98 -31.50 43.54
N LYS A 600 17.15 -32.54 43.65
CA LYS A 600 17.62 -33.93 43.79
C LYS A 600 18.17 -34.41 42.46
N LYS A 601 19.14 -35.33 42.52
CA LYS A 601 19.89 -35.86 41.37
C LYS A 601 18.99 -36.37 40.23
N GLN A 602 17.80 -36.89 40.55
CA GLN A 602 16.83 -37.36 39.55
C GLN A 602 16.15 -36.22 38.78
N ASP A 603 15.78 -35.13 39.46
CA ASP A 603 15.10 -33.98 38.84
C ASP A 603 16.03 -33.25 37.86
N PHE A 604 17.33 -33.22 38.17
CA PHE A 604 18.37 -32.73 37.27
C PHE A 604 18.41 -33.50 35.93
N TRP A 605 18.34 -34.83 35.97
CA TRP A 605 18.37 -35.66 34.76
C TRP A 605 17.08 -35.54 33.94
N TYR A 606 15.92 -35.34 34.57
CA TYR A 606 14.66 -35.12 33.85
C TYR A 606 14.61 -33.78 33.12
N VAL A 607 15.05 -32.69 33.76
CA VAL A 607 15.11 -31.36 33.12
C VAL A 607 16.12 -31.36 31.96
N THR A 608 17.26 -32.03 32.15
CA THR A 608 18.28 -32.21 31.10
C THR A 608 17.72 -32.99 29.91
N ALA A 609 16.98 -34.08 30.15
CA ALA A 609 16.33 -34.86 29.09
C ALA A 609 15.23 -34.07 28.35
N ILE A 610 14.44 -33.25 29.06
CA ILE A 610 13.40 -32.39 28.47
C ILE A 610 14.03 -31.35 27.53
N ALA A 611 15.11 -30.69 27.97
CA ALA A 611 15.84 -29.73 27.12
C ALA A 611 16.41 -30.41 25.87
N PHE A 612 16.93 -31.64 26.01
CA PHE A 612 17.42 -32.44 24.89
C PHE A 612 16.32 -32.82 23.88
N VAL A 613 15.15 -33.27 24.37
CA VAL A 613 14.02 -33.69 23.52
C VAL A 613 13.36 -32.48 22.83
N GLN A 614 13.22 -31.35 23.51
CA GLN A 614 12.73 -30.11 22.89
C GLN A 614 13.68 -29.65 21.77
N SER A 615 14.99 -29.75 21.97
CA SER A 615 15.99 -29.35 20.98
C SER A 615 16.00 -30.27 19.75
N ILE A 616 15.80 -31.58 19.95
CA ILE A 616 15.67 -32.56 18.86
C ILE A 616 14.36 -32.35 18.07
N GLY A 617 13.26 -31.98 18.73
CA GLY A 617 11.99 -31.65 18.08
C GLY A 617 12.11 -30.48 17.11
N TYR A 618 12.79 -29.40 17.52
CA TYR A 618 13.10 -28.26 16.65
C TYR A 618 14.00 -28.64 15.47
N ALA A 619 14.99 -29.51 15.69
CA ALA A 619 15.86 -29.99 14.62
C ALA A 619 15.09 -30.82 13.57
N VAL A 620 14.12 -31.64 13.98
CA VAL A 620 13.28 -32.45 13.07
C VAL A 620 12.32 -31.57 12.26
N GLU A 621 11.78 -30.52 12.86
CA GLU A 621 10.90 -29.55 12.17
C GLU A 621 11.68 -28.73 11.14
N MET A 622 12.90 -28.28 11.49
CA MET A 622 13.82 -27.65 10.56
C MET A 622 14.24 -28.57 9.39
N VAL A 623 14.46 -29.86 9.64
CA VAL A 623 14.76 -30.83 8.57
C VAL A 623 13.56 -31.04 7.65
N LYS A 624 12.32 -31.00 8.17
CA LYS A 624 11.10 -31.05 7.35
C LYS A 624 10.93 -29.78 6.50
N GLU A 625 11.30 -28.62 7.02
CA GLU A 625 11.30 -27.36 6.27
C GLU A 625 12.43 -27.30 5.23
N ALA A 626 13.61 -27.80 5.56
CA ALA A 626 14.70 -27.97 4.60
C ALA A 626 14.34 -28.98 3.49
N LYS A 627 13.61 -30.05 3.81
CA LYS A 627 13.10 -31.02 2.83
C LYS A 627 12.05 -30.39 1.89
N LYS A 628 11.29 -29.39 2.35
CA LYS A 628 10.34 -28.60 1.55
C LYS A 628 11.03 -27.59 0.64
N SER A 629 12.14 -26.99 1.09
CA SER A 629 12.88 -25.97 0.32
C SER A 629 13.83 -26.56 -0.73
N VAL A 630 14.20 -27.84 -0.63
CA VAL A 630 15.06 -28.53 -1.61
C VAL A 630 14.30 -28.94 -2.89
N THR A 631 12.95 -28.94 -2.89
CA THR A 631 12.15 -29.39 -4.04
C THR A 631 11.73 -28.29 -5.03
N THR A 632 12.04 -27.02 -4.80
CA THR A 632 11.72 -25.95 -5.77
C THR A 632 12.78 -24.86 -5.79
N GLU A 633 13.53 -24.83 -6.89
CA GLU A 633 14.03 -23.64 -7.58
C GLU A 633 14.82 -22.60 -6.74
N TYR A 634 15.84 -23.04 -5.99
CA TYR A 634 16.79 -22.13 -5.34
C TYR A 634 18.27 -22.38 -5.69
N ALA A 635 18.56 -23.34 -6.58
CA ALA A 635 19.93 -23.68 -6.96
C ALA A 635 20.60 -22.66 -7.90
N ARG A 636 19.88 -21.69 -8.46
CA ARG A 636 20.45 -20.67 -9.36
C ARG A 636 20.75 -19.30 -8.73
N SER A 637 20.19 -18.98 -7.56
CA SER A 637 20.32 -17.63 -6.98
C SER A 637 21.35 -17.51 -5.85
N ALA A 638 21.96 -18.63 -5.43
CA ALA A 638 22.91 -18.64 -4.32
C ALA A 638 24.37 -18.34 -4.73
N ALA A 639 24.68 -18.30 -6.03
CA ALA A 639 26.02 -18.00 -6.54
C ALA A 639 26.33 -16.49 -6.50
N ASP A 640 25.32 -15.62 -6.68
CA ASP A 640 25.54 -14.17 -6.80
C ASP A 640 25.65 -13.46 -5.44
N VAL A 641 25.11 -14.05 -4.36
CA VAL A 641 25.10 -13.41 -3.03
C VAL A 641 26.43 -13.59 -2.27
N LEU A 642 27.29 -14.51 -2.70
CA LEU A 642 28.54 -14.84 -1.99
C LEU A 642 29.80 -14.11 -2.50
N VAL A 643 29.67 -13.23 -3.51
CA VAL A 643 30.81 -12.45 -4.03
C VAL A 643 31.09 -11.15 -3.25
N MET A 644 30.18 -10.68 -2.37
CA MET A 644 30.30 -9.33 -1.79
C MET A 644 30.76 -9.20 -0.32
N ARG A 645 31.20 -10.25 0.39
CA ARG A 645 31.76 -10.07 1.75
C ARG A 645 33.00 -10.92 2.04
N ARG A 646 34.14 -10.48 1.49
CA ARG A 646 35.49 -10.83 1.99
C ARG A 646 35.84 -9.97 3.22
N TRP A 647 35.94 -10.64 4.37
CA TRP A 647 36.87 -10.52 5.53
C TRP A 647 37.52 -9.17 5.96
N PRO A 648 37.82 -8.97 7.27
CA PRO A 648 38.91 -9.72 7.93
C PRO A 648 38.66 -10.19 9.39
N LEU A 649 39.03 -11.45 9.64
CA LEU A 649 39.41 -12.06 10.91
C LEU A 649 40.65 -12.90 10.58
N LEU A 650 41.77 -12.22 10.54
CA LEU A 650 43.11 -12.78 10.73
C LEU A 650 43.52 -12.42 12.16
N ALA A 651 44.22 -13.35 12.82
CA ALA A 651 44.63 -13.39 14.24
C ALA A 651 43.52 -13.89 15.18
N MET A 652 43.63 -15.00 15.93
CA MET A 652 44.78 -15.81 16.28
C MET A 652 44.37 -17.29 16.38
N GLY A 653 45.13 -18.15 15.71
CA GLY A 653 45.23 -19.56 16.03
C GLY A 653 46.70 -19.94 15.88
N ASN A 654 47.31 -20.30 17.01
CA ASN A 654 48.38 -21.31 17.16
C ASN A 654 49.18 -21.03 18.42
N LEU A 655 49.06 -21.90 19.42
CA LEU A 655 50.17 -22.77 19.84
C LEU A 655 49.69 -23.71 20.96
N PHE A 656 49.74 -25.02 20.70
CA PHE A 656 49.92 -26.06 21.71
C PHE A 656 51.36 -26.56 21.55
N VAL A 657 52.24 -26.38 22.54
CA VAL A 657 53.35 -27.31 22.85
C VAL A 657 53.69 -27.22 24.35
N VAL A 658 53.87 -28.40 24.92
CA VAL A 658 54.27 -28.81 26.28
C VAL A 658 55.62 -28.24 26.74
N SER A 659 55.75 -27.85 28.02
CA SER A 659 56.87 -28.23 28.92
C SER A 659 56.86 -27.42 30.23
N ASP A 660 56.56 -28.14 31.31
CA ASP A 660 57.26 -28.23 32.59
C ASP A 660 57.82 -26.98 33.34
N HIS A 661 57.65 -27.08 34.66
CA HIS A 661 58.46 -26.52 35.77
C HIS A 661 58.22 -25.10 36.34
N ARG A 662 57.71 -25.15 37.60
CA ARG A 662 58.18 -24.48 38.84
C ARG A 662 57.63 -23.10 39.26
N HIS A 663 57.03 -23.16 40.45
CA HIS A 663 57.17 -22.31 41.65
C HIS A 663 56.84 -20.81 41.64
N ALA A 664 56.04 -20.46 42.67
CA ALA A 664 56.07 -19.25 43.53
C ALA A 664 55.90 -17.90 42.81
N GLY A 665 55.01 -17.00 43.19
CA GLY A 665 54.46 -16.67 44.50
C GLY A 665 54.49 -15.15 44.60
N PHE A 666 53.32 -14.54 44.84
CA PHE A 666 53.02 -13.36 45.65
C PHE A 666 51.63 -12.85 45.30
#